data_AF-A0A5N8VUZ5-F1
#
_entry.id   AF-A0A5N8VUZ5-F1
#
_cell.length_a   1.000
_cell.length_b   1.000
_cell.length_c   1.000
_cell.angle_alpha   90.00
_cell.angle_beta   90.00
_cell.angle_gamma   90.00
#
_symmetry.space_group_name_H-M   'P 1'
#
loop_
_entity.id
_entity.type
_entity.pdbx_description
1 polymer ?
#
loop_
_entity_poly.entity_id
_entity_poly.type
_entity_poly.pdbx_seq_one_letter_code
_entity_poly.pdbx_strand_id
1 'polypeptide(L)'
;MTSIASGPPGTGDVSGPGKDDASGPSKYPNRFRASGVKARHLRAHVLVVGWLGLALPAVAAQESLPVARWLAVHMFLLGAVTTAILIWSEHFAVALLHAKIPDARWSAARLATANLAVAGLLIGVWTVQPVLTAVSAALLVVAAAAHLVMLLRLGRGALGGRLKPIVSYYRAATAALIAGALLGWMLATGGAGGPDRYAGLRLAHVHVTLLGWIGLPVLGTLFMLWPTVLGVRMKDRTTKVSRWVLWLTGSGLLVTVAALALGRRWPAAAGLTLYAAGVALAVNLLVRTVRGNRPVSAAAAWMLAAATCWLLIAVAADLAWLVTRPLAAAQTGIDALLPVLLIGFVAQILIGALTYLLPVVLSSGPKDRAAVRAVLERGWLTRLVALNTGVALAALPLPGPAATTGVLLAALAGAAFLALAVPVLVHSGRRLTPDADKAGVSRRPALWGTAAGALLTVLAVLVANSGGETSGGTSAAGTSGVGAGTTRTVDVTLADMRIRPARIEVAAGTAVRLKVTNNDAQRHDLKVEDGPATPMLAQGDTRVLDLGPVAKNREAWCTLPGHKAAGMTMDIVVKDEKDEKDENGENDDTATDSSAHEGHESAADGGGLDLSADFSTGWQSRDADLTPAPGGTVHKVELHAAHTTVEVAPGVKQQMWTFGGTAPGPTLHGKVGDVFEVTLVNDDHGMGHGIDFHAGSLAPDRPMRTIQPGERLVYRFRAEKAGAWLYHCSTKPMLQHIGNGMYGAVVIDPPGLAKVDHEYVLVSSELYLGTPGSTAQVTKMRAGTPDAWVFNGVANQYAQQPLKVRAGERARFWVVAAGPGDGIAFHVVGTVFDTVYKEGAYLLEPNQPGGAQVLDLAPAQGGFVETTFPEAGHYAFVDHDMRHAEAGAHGMVEVSK
;
A
#
# COMPACT_ATOMS: atom_id res chain seq x y z
N MET A 1 9.33 65.72 38.08
CA MET A 1 10.74 65.79 38.54
C MET A 1 11.62 65.29 37.39
N THR A 2 12.61 66.09 36.95
CA THR A 2 13.81 65.75 36.14
C THR A 2 13.67 64.66 35.05
N SER A 3 13.66 64.95 33.73
CA SER A 3 14.75 65.53 32.88
C SER A 3 16.04 64.70 32.92
N ILE A 4 16.59 64.14 31.83
CA ILE A 4 17.50 64.71 30.78
C ILE A 4 17.68 63.56 29.73
N ALA A 5 17.55 63.67 28.40
CA ALA A 5 18.25 64.45 27.34
C ALA A 5 19.68 63.99 26.92
N SER A 6 19.75 63.16 25.84
CA SER A 6 20.76 63.10 24.74
C SER A 6 22.30 63.18 24.96
N GLY A 7 23.07 62.24 24.39
CA GLY A 7 24.52 62.35 24.11
C GLY A 7 25.19 61.10 23.46
N PRO A 8 25.97 61.19 22.35
CA PRO A 8 26.60 60.06 21.63
C PRO A 8 28.16 60.11 21.68
N PRO A 9 28.97 59.48 20.78
CA PRO A 9 28.91 58.17 20.10
C PRO A 9 30.10 57.25 20.49
N GLY A 10 30.22 56.05 19.90
CA GLY A 10 31.41 55.19 20.09
C GLY A 10 31.70 54.25 18.92
N THR A 11 32.71 54.58 18.11
CA THR A 11 33.22 53.74 17.01
C THR A 11 34.24 52.72 17.52
N GLY A 12 34.10 51.45 17.11
CA GLY A 12 35.07 50.39 17.37
C GLY A 12 35.22 49.49 16.15
N ASP A 13 36.07 49.90 15.21
CA ASP A 13 36.45 49.11 14.04
C ASP A 13 37.69 48.26 14.37
N VAL A 14 37.66 46.97 14.01
CA VAL A 14 38.82 46.06 14.03
C VAL A 14 38.73 45.14 12.82
N SER A 15 39.35 45.56 11.72
CA SER A 15 39.81 44.71 10.63
C SER A 15 41.00 43.85 11.10
N GLY A 16 41.30 42.63 10.63
CA GLY A 16 40.75 41.69 9.62
C GLY A 16 41.70 40.46 9.64
N PRO A 17 41.97 39.72 8.54
CA PRO A 17 41.14 39.33 7.39
C PRO A 17 41.13 37.77 7.20
N GLY A 18 40.37 37.25 6.23
CA GLY A 18 40.53 35.86 5.77
C GLY A 18 39.33 35.32 4.98
N LYS A 19 39.56 34.89 3.73
CA LYS A 19 38.56 34.18 2.92
C LYS A 19 38.61 32.67 3.19
N ASP A 20 37.47 32.01 2.94
CA ASP A 20 37.32 30.75 2.19
C ASP A 20 36.30 29.76 2.78
N ASP A 21 35.46 29.25 1.88
CA ASP A 21 34.68 28.00 1.88
C ASP A 21 33.52 27.64 2.86
N ALA A 22 32.42 27.24 2.18
CA ALA A 22 31.57 26.08 2.45
C ALA A 22 30.47 26.07 3.55
N SER A 23 29.23 26.27 3.09
CA SER A 23 28.01 25.52 3.47
C SER A 23 27.58 25.45 4.95
N GLY A 24 26.62 26.29 5.35
CA GLY A 24 25.81 26.09 6.56
C GLY A 24 24.65 25.10 6.35
N PRO A 25 24.53 24.01 7.13
CA PRO A 25 23.52 22.96 6.88
C PRO A 25 22.13 23.24 7.47
N SER A 26 21.09 22.68 6.84
CA SER A 26 19.68 22.79 7.25
C SER A 26 19.46 22.41 8.73
N LYS A 27 18.66 23.19 9.48
CA LYS A 27 18.47 22.99 10.93
C LYS A 27 17.66 21.75 11.34
N TYR A 28 16.97 21.08 10.41
CA TYR A 28 16.42 19.73 10.64
C TYR A 28 16.71 18.81 9.45
N PRO A 29 17.92 18.22 9.37
CA PRO A 29 18.22 17.25 8.33
C PRO A 29 17.37 16.00 8.54
N ASN A 30 16.78 15.51 7.45
CA ASN A 30 16.02 14.27 7.44
C ASN A 30 16.96 13.11 7.82
N ARG A 31 16.96 12.69 9.10
CA ARG A 31 18.05 11.91 9.75
C ARG A 31 18.42 10.59 9.07
N PHE A 32 17.55 10.08 8.20
CA PHE A 32 17.76 8.87 7.40
C PHE A 32 18.45 9.11 6.03
N ARG A 33 18.48 10.35 5.52
CA ARG A 33 19.08 10.67 4.20
C ARG A 33 20.61 10.85 4.21
N ALA A 34 21.24 11.10 5.36
CA ALA A 34 22.64 11.58 5.43
C ALA A 34 23.64 10.63 6.15
N SER A 35 23.30 9.36 6.40
CA SER A 35 23.98 8.56 7.45
C SER A 35 24.38 7.13 7.08
N GLY A 36 24.47 6.78 5.79
CA GLY A 36 24.87 5.43 5.34
C GLY A 36 23.88 4.30 5.69
N VAL A 37 22.70 4.65 6.21
CA VAL A 37 21.68 3.73 6.72
C VAL A 37 21.17 2.78 5.63
N LYS A 38 21.09 3.22 4.36
CA LYS A 38 20.76 2.35 3.22
C LYS A 38 21.74 1.19 3.05
N ALA A 39 23.04 1.47 3.00
CA ALA A 39 24.08 0.45 2.87
C ALA A 39 24.10 -0.50 4.08
N ARG A 40 23.83 0.02 5.29
CA ARG A 40 23.70 -0.77 6.51
C ARG A 40 22.52 -1.74 6.45
N HIS A 41 21.32 -1.29 6.06
CA HIS A 41 20.16 -2.17 5.91
C HIS A 41 20.35 -3.18 4.78
N LEU A 42 20.91 -2.77 3.65
CA LEU A 42 21.17 -3.66 2.53
C LEU A 42 22.06 -4.85 2.94
N ARG A 43 23.22 -4.59 3.57
CA ARG A 43 24.13 -5.65 4.07
C ARG A 43 23.43 -6.58 5.05
N ALA A 44 22.54 -6.04 5.89
CA ALA A 44 21.82 -6.82 6.89
C ALA A 44 20.70 -7.69 6.27
N HIS A 45 20.00 -7.23 5.22
CA HIS A 45 18.98 -8.00 4.53
C HIS A 45 19.55 -9.11 3.64
N VAL A 46 20.79 -8.96 3.13
CA VAL A 46 21.50 -10.06 2.45
C VAL A 46 21.68 -11.28 3.38
N LEU A 47 21.92 -11.08 4.68
CA LEU A 47 22.01 -12.19 5.65
C LEU A 47 20.67 -12.92 5.81
N VAL A 48 19.55 -12.18 5.84
CA VAL A 48 18.20 -12.78 5.91
C VAL A 48 17.93 -13.63 4.66
N VAL A 49 18.25 -13.11 3.48
CA VAL A 49 18.14 -13.86 2.22
C VAL A 49 19.04 -15.09 2.20
N GLY A 50 20.28 -14.99 2.70
CA GLY A 50 21.19 -16.13 2.82
C GLY A 50 20.60 -17.26 3.66
N TRP A 51 20.05 -16.94 4.84
CA TRP A 51 19.37 -17.94 5.68
C TRP A 51 18.12 -18.53 5.02
N LEU A 52 17.33 -17.74 4.27
CA LEU A 52 16.18 -18.27 3.52
C LEU A 52 16.60 -19.19 2.37
N GLY A 53 17.70 -18.85 1.68
CA GLY A 53 18.30 -19.66 0.63
C GLY A 53 18.90 -20.98 1.14
N LEU A 54 19.30 -21.04 2.41
CA LEU A 54 19.68 -22.29 3.09
C LEU A 54 18.46 -23.08 3.60
N ALA A 55 17.44 -22.38 4.11
CA ALA A 55 16.24 -23.01 4.67
C ALA A 55 15.42 -23.77 3.60
N LEU A 56 15.32 -23.27 2.37
CA LEU A 56 14.55 -23.92 1.31
C LEU A 56 15.09 -25.32 0.91
N PRO A 57 16.40 -25.52 0.63
CA PRO A 57 16.98 -26.86 0.47
C PRO A 57 16.78 -27.77 1.68
N ALA A 58 16.91 -27.25 2.90
CA ALA A 58 16.68 -28.03 4.12
C ALA A 58 15.19 -28.44 4.28
N VAL A 59 14.25 -27.71 3.68
CA VAL A 59 12.83 -28.12 3.57
C VAL A 59 12.66 -29.24 2.53
N ALA A 60 13.33 -29.16 1.38
CA ALA A 60 13.28 -30.22 0.37
C ALA A 60 13.87 -31.56 0.87
N ALA A 61 14.90 -31.52 1.73
CA ALA A 61 15.52 -32.72 2.31
C ALA A 61 14.74 -33.36 3.48
N GLN A 62 13.55 -32.87 3.85
CA GLN A 62 12.81 -33.33 5.04
C GLN A 62 12.32 -34.78 4.95
N GLU A 63 12.00 -35.28 3.77
CA GLU A 63 11.54 -36.66 3.58
C GLU A 63 12.71 -37.67 3.58
N SER A 64 13.95 -37.20 3.36
CA SER A 64 15.14 -38.05 3.27
C SER A 64 15.93 -38.16 4.58
N LEU A 65 15.84 -37.17 5.49
CA LEU A 65 16.67 -37.10 6.69
C LEU A 65 15.88 -36.63 7.93
N PRO A 66 15.79 -37.42 9.02
CA PRO A 66 15.08 -37.01 10.25
C PRO A 66 15.58 -35.70 10.88
N VAL A 67 16.88 -35.41 10.72
CA VAL A 67 17.51 -34.17 11.21
C VAL A 67 17.07 -32.94 10.41
N ALA A 68 16.72 -33.10 9.13
CA ALA A 68 16.40 -31.98 8.24
C ALA A 68 15.17 -31.19 8.71
N ARG A 69 14.18 -31.82 9.36
CA ARG A 69 13.03 -31.08 9.94
C ARG A 69 13.45 -30.16 11.08
N TRP A 70 14.26 -30.62 12.04
CA TRP A 70 14.76 -29.76 13.12
C TRP A 70 15.63 -28.63 12.57
N LEU A 71 16.53 -28.97 11.64
CA LEU A 71 17.47 -28.04 11.03
C LEU A 71 16.74 -26.96 10.20
N ALA A 72 15.78 -27.34 9.37
CA ALA A 72 14.99 -26.40 8.56
C ALA A 72 14.19 -25.42 9.45
N VAL A 73 13.55 -25.91 10.51
CA VAL A 73 12.80 -25.06 11.45
C VAL A 73 13.73 -24.04 12.13
N HIS A 74 14.88 -24.46 12.63
CA HIS A 74 15.80 -23.53 13.30
C HIS A 74 16.54 -22.63 12.31
N MET A 75 16.90 -23.11 11.12
CA MET A 75 17.54 -22.29 10.10
C MET A 75 16.60 -21.18 9.57
N PHE A 76 15.30 -21.48 9.47
CA PHE A 76 14.27 -20.49 9.18
C PHE A 76 14.02 -19.53 10.36
N LEU A 77 13.68 -20.05 11.55
CA LEU A 77 13.28 -19.21 12.70
C LEU A 77 14.46 -18.54 13.41
N LEU A 78 15.47 -19.32 13.77
CA LEU A 78 16.65 -18.86 14.50
C LEU A 78 17.69 -18.21 13.57
N GLY A 79 17.76 -18.62 12.30
CA GLY A 79 18.54 -17.94 11.26
C GLY A 79 17.83 -16.70 10.70
N ALA A 80 16.95 -16.90 9.72
CA ALA A 80 16.36 -15.82 8.92
C ALA A 80 15.49 -14.85 9.76
N VAL A 81 14.52 -15.38 10.49
CA VAL A 81 13.49 -14.58 11.19
C VAL A 81 14.10 -13.83 12.37
N THR A 82 14.95 -14.47 13.18
CA THR A 82 15.68 -13.83 14.28
C THR A 82 16.59 -12.71 13.78
N THR A 83 17.31 -12.94 12.67
CA THR A 83 18.12 -11.89 12.02
C THR A 83 17.26 -10.72 11.57
N ALA A 84 16.11 -10.97 10.94
CA ALA A 84 15.17 -9.93 10.54
C ALA A 84 14.61 -9.15 11.75
N ILE A 85 14.21 -9.82 12.83
CA ILE A 85 13.70 -9.18 14.05
C ILE A 85 14.79 -8.29 14.68
N LEU A 86 16.04 -8.74 14.80
CA LEU A 86 17.14 -7.95 15.37
C LEU A 86 17.47 -6.69 14.56
N ILE A 87 17.24 -6.70 13.24
CA ILE A 87 17.41 -5.54 12.36
C ILE A 87 16.25 -4.55 12.51
N TRP A 88 15.01 -5.05 12.41
CA TRP A 88 13.82 -4.21 12.40
C TRP A 88 13.45 -3.64 13.77
N SER A 89 13.63 -4.41 14.85
CA SER A 89 13.39 -3.93 16.22
C SER A 89 14.27 -2.72 16.58
N GLU A 90 15.54 -2.70 16.15
CA GLU A 90 16.41 -1.53 16.33
C GLU A 90 15.93 -0.35 15.48
N HIS A 91 15.66 -0.58 14.18
CA HIS A 91 15.17 0.46 13.28
C HIS A 91 13.89 1.12 13.82
N PHE A 92 12.91 0.32 14.24
CA PHE A 92 11.67 0.82 14.83
C PHE A 92 11.89 1.45 16.21
N ALA A 93 12.76 0.91 17.08
CA ALA A 93 13.05 1.54 18.37
C ALA A 93 13.68 2.94 18.19
N VAL A 94 14.59 3.10 17.22
CA VAL A 94 15.19 4.40 16.89
C VAL A 94 14.14 5.37 16.33
N ALA A 95 13.32 4.92 15.37
CA ALA A 95 12.28 5.74 14.75
C ALA A 95 11.20 6.18 15.75
N LEU A 96 10.63 5.24 16.52
CA LEU A 96 9.50 5.48 17.43
C LEU A 96 9.88 6.32 18.66
N LEU A 97 11.16 6.30 19.07
CA LEU A 97 11.69 7.09 20.18
C LEU A 97 12.39 8.38 19.72
N HIS A 98 12.48 8.64 18.42
CA HIS A 98 13.26 9.75 17.83
C HIS A 98 14.72 9.81 18.31
N ALA A 99 15.27 8.64 18.68
CA ALA A 99 16.57 8.52 19.33
C ALA A 99 17.74 8.68 18.34
N LYS A 100 18.96 8.84 18.86
CA LYS A 100 20.18 8.82 18.03
C LYS A 100 20.41 7.40 17.50
N ILE A 101 20.76 7.27 16.22
CA ILE A 101 21.09 5.99 15.59
C ILE A 101 22.30 5.38 16.31
N PRO A 102 22.26 4.10 16.75
CA PRO A 102 23.41 3.42 17.36
C PRO A 102 24.59 3.28 16.39
N ASP A 103 25.79 3.25 16.96
CA ASP A 103 27.06 3.12 16.23
C ASP A 103 27.02 1.94 15.23
N ALA A 104 27.48 2.19 13.99
CA ALA A 104 27.44 1.21 12.92
C ALA A 104 28.35 -0.01 13.17
N ARG A 105 29.53 0.20 13.78
CA ARG A 105 30.46 -0.88 14.17
C ARG A 105 29.86 -1.71 15.29
N TRP A 106 29.29 -1.07 16.32
CA TRP A 106 28.59 -1.76 17.41
C TRP A 106 27.45 -2.64 16.86
N SER A 107 26.64 -2.06 15.97
CA SER A 107 25.46 -2.73 15.41
C SER A 107 25.83 -3.90 14.50
N ALA A 108 26.88 -3.75 13.70
CA ALA A 108 27.44 -4.82 12.89
C ALA A 108 28.03 -5.94 13.77
N ALA A 109 28.79 -5.59 14.82
CA ALA A 109 29.37 -6.54 15.76
C ALA A 109 28.29 -7.38 16.43
N ARG A 110 27.25 -6.77 17.04
CA ARG A 110 26.13 -7.52 17.65
C ARG A 110 25.47 -8.46 16.65
N LEU A 111 25.18 -7.99 15.44
CA LEU A 111 24.50 -8.81 14.43
C LEU A 111 25.37 -9.98 13.95
N ALA A 112 26.68 -9.76 13.79
CA ALA A 112 27.64 -10.80 13.47
C ALA A 112 27.78 -11.81 14.62
N THR A 113 27.91 -11.36 15.88
CA THR A 113 27.94 -12.23 17.07
C THR A 113 26.69 -13.10 17.15
N ALA A 114 25.50 -12.54 16.93
CA ALA A 114 24.27 -13.31 16.88
C ALA A 114 24.27 -14.36 15.76
N ASN A 115 24.67 -13.99 14.54
CA ASN A 115 24.68 -14.91 13.40
C ASN A 115 25.73 -16.03 13.54
N LEU A 116 26.92 -15.72 14.08
CA LEU A 116 27.96 -16.72 14.40
C LEU A 116 27.48 -17.67 15.51
N ALA A 117 26.81 -17.15 16.53
CA ALA A 117 26.20 -17.96 17.58
C ALA A 117 25.11 -18.88 17.03
N VAL A 118 24.26 -18.41 16.11
CA VAL A 118 23.25 -19.25 15.45
C VAL A 118 23.90 -20.34 14.60
N ALA A 119 24.86 -19.99 13.74
CA ALA A 119 25.56 -20.98 12.91
C ALA A 119 26.28 -22.04 13.77
N GLY A 120 27.00 -21.61 14.82
CA GLY A 120 27.65 -22.51 15.77
C GLY A 120 26.67 -23.39 16.54
N LEU A 121 25.45 -22.91 16.86
CA LEU A 121 24.43 -23.70 17.53
C LEU A 121 23.77 -24.72 16.60
N LEU A 122 23.50 -24.35 15.34
CA LEU A 122 23.00 -25.29 14.32
C LEU A 122 24.01 -26.40 14.04
N ILE A 123 25.28 -26.05 13.82
CA ILE A 123 26.38 -27.00 13.62
C ILE A 123 26.59 -27.85 14.89
N GLY A 124 26.62 -27.22 16.07
CA GLY A 124 26.85 -27.89 17.34
C GLY A 124 25.80 -28.95 17.66
N VAL A 125 24.52 -28.66 17.45
CA VAL A 125 23.45 -29.64 17.66
C VAL A 125 23.47 -30.72 16.58
N TRP A 126 23.65 -30.36 15.31
CA TRP A 126 23.69 -31.32 14.19
C TRP A 126 24.86 -32.32 14.31
N THR A 127 26.05 -31.83 14.66
CA THR A 127 27.27 -32.65 14.84
C THR A 127 27.41 -33.23 16.25
N VAL A 128 26.38 -33.07 17.10
CA VAL A 128 26.30 -33.58 18.48
C VAL A 128 27.49 -33.15 19.34
N GLN A 129 27.92 -31.89 19.18
CA GLN A 129 29.03 -31.27 19.90
C GLN A 129 28.51 -30.42 21.08
N PRO A 130 28.50 -30.95 22.33
CA PRO A 130 27.89 -30.27 23.47
C PRO A 130 28.64 -28.99 23.86
N VAL A 131 29.98 -28.97 23.74
CA VAL A 131 30.81 -27.78 24.05
C VAL A 131 30.51 -26.65 23.06
N LEU A 132 30.51 -26.94 21.76
CA LEU A 132 30.18 -25.97 20.72
C LEU A 132 28.74 -25.44 20.89
N THR A 133 27.79 -26.32 21.22
CA THR A 133 26.40 -25.96 21.51
C THR A 133 26.29 -25.03 22.72
N ALA A 134 26.99 -25.33 23.82
CA ALA A 134 26.98 -24.51 25.03
C ALA A 134 27.62 -23.13 24.82
N VAL A 135 28.79 -23.08 24.17
CA VAL A 135 29.49 -21.81 23.84
C VAL A 135 28.62 -20.96 22.91
N SER A 136 28.00 -21.57 21.90
CA SER A 136 27.12 -20.88 20.95
C SER A 136 25.84 -20.37 21.60
N ALA A 137 25.22 -21.15 22.51
CA ALA A 137 24.06 -20.72 23.27
C ALA A 137 24.40 -19.53 24.20
N ALA A 138 25.54 -19.58 24.90
CA ALA A 138 26.02 -18.48 25.72
C ALA A 138 26.29 -17.21 24.88
N LEU A 139 26.91 -17.36 23.70
CA LEU A 139 27.17 -16.25 22.78
C LEU A 139 25.88 -15.62 22.24
N LEU A 140 24.85 -16.43 21.96
CA LEU A 140 23.52 -15.96 21.57
C LEU A 140 22.83 -15.19 22.71
N VAL A 141 22.92 -15.69 23.95
CA VAL A 141 22.41 -15.00 25.14
C VAL A 141 23.13 -13.66 25.35
N VAL A 142 24.45 -13.59 25.17
CA VAL A 142 25.22 -12.34 25.24
C VAL A 142 24.77 -11.35 24.15
N ALA A 143 24.59 -11.81 22.91
CA ALA A 143 24.12 -10.95 21.82
C ALA A 143 22.69 -10.42 22.05
N ALA A 144 21.80 -11.26 22.59
CA ALA A 144 20.43 -10.89 22.95
C ALA A 144 20.39 -9.94 24.15
N ALA A 145 21.20 -10.17 25.19
CA ALA A 145 21.34 -9.27 26.33
C ALA A 145 21.88 -7.89 25.90
N ALA A 146 22.88 -7.87 25.02
CA ALA A 146 23.40 -6.64 24.41
C ALA A 146 22.31 -5.89 23.61
N HIS A 147 21.46 -6.61 22.86
CA HIS A 147 20.29 -6.03 22.19
C HIS A 147 19.29 -5.42 23.19
N LEU A 148 18.96 -6.14 24.26
CA LEU A 148 18.03 -5.68 25.29
C LEU A 148 18.55 -4.43 26.00
N VAL A 149 19.84 -4.40 26.37
CA VAL A 149 20.49 -3.24 26.98
C VAL A 149 20.44 -2.02 26.06
N MET A 150 20.65 -2.20 24.75
CA MET A 150 20.48 -1.12 23.77
C MET A 150 19.03 -0.61 23.74
N LEU A 151 18.03 -1.50 23.61
CA LEU A 151 16.60 -1.13 23.63
C LEU A 151 16.17 -0.43 24.93
N LEU A 152 16.79 -0.77 26.06
CA LEU A 152 16.56 -0.11 27.35
C LEU A 152 17.23 1.28 27.40
N ARG A 153 18.48 1.41 26.93
CA ARG A 153 19.21 2.69 26.87
C ARG A 153 18.51 3.71 25.97
N LEU A 154 18.07 3.32 24.77
CA LEU A 154 17.30 4.18 23.86
C LEU A 154 16.03 4.77 24.52
N GLY A 155 15.42 4.04 25.46
CA GLY A 155 14.22 4.48 26.17
C GLY A 155 14.43 5.43 27.36
N ARG A 156 15.68 5.68 27.78
CA ARG A 156 16.01 6.51 28.95
C ARG A 156 16.28 7.99 28.62
N GLY A 157 16.60 8.32 27.37
CA GLY A 157 16.93 9.69 26.93
C GLY A 157 15.98 10.29 25.89
N ALA A 158 14.80 9.70 25.67
CA ALA A 158 13.85 10.11 24.65
C ALA A 158 12.65 10.87 25.24
N LEU A 159 12.34 12.05 24.68
CA LEU A 159 11.09 12.77 24.94
C LEU A 159 9.91 11.86 24.55
N GLY A 160 9.10 11.49 25.55
CA GLY A 160 8.22 10.32 25.49
C GLY A 160 6.98 10.51 24.62
N GLY A 161 7.11 10.35 23.30
CA GLY A 161 5.98 10.39 22.37
C GLY A 161 4.95 9.27 22.55
N ARG A 162 3.78 9.43 21.91
CA ARG A 162 2.60 8.53 21.99
C ARG A 162 2.85 7.06 21.62
N LEU A 163 4.05 6.71 21.12
CA LEU A 163 4.42 5.37 20.62
C LEU A 163 5.41 4.62 21.52
N LYS A 164 5.87 5.21 22.63
CA LYS A 164 6.80 4.57 23.60
C LYS A 164 6.39 3.14 24.04
N PRO A 165 5.09 2.80 24.23
CA PRO A 165 4.69 1.44 24.60
C PRO A 165 5.02 0.35 23.58
N ILE A 166 5.12 0.68 22.28
CA ILE A 166 5.40 -0.30 21.22
C ILE A 166 6.80 -0.91 21.41
N VAL A 167 7.77 -0.12 21.86
CA VAL A 167 9.16 -0.60 22.10
C VAL A 167 9.23 -1.62 23.25
N SER A 168 8.25 -1.64 24.15
CA SER A 168 8.19 -2.65 25.22
C SER A 168 7.92 -4.06 24.69
N TYR A 169 7.27 -4.22 23.53
CA TYR A 169 7.13 -5.54 22.87
C TYR A 169 8.49 -6.11 22.48
N TYR A 170 9.36 -5.33 21.85
CA TYR A 170 10.71 -5.78 21.46
C TYR A 170 11.57 -6.15 22.68
N ARG A 171 11.41 -5.45 23.80
CA ARG A 171 12.11 -5.78 25.06
C ARG A 171 11.63 -7.11 25.65
N ALA A 172 10.31 -7.30 25.75
CA ALA A 172 9.72 -8.56 26.22
C ALA A 172 10.10 -9.74 25.32
N ALA A 173 10.07 -9.54 23.99
CA ALA A 173 10.54 -10.52 23.02
C ALA A 173 12.01 -10.88 23.21
N THR A 174 12.89 -9.90 23.42
CA THR A 174 14.33 -10.16 23.59
C THR A 174 14.60 -10.96 24.88
N ALA A 175 13.84 -10.72 25.95
CA ALA A 175 13.87 -11.56 27.14
C ALA A 175 13.37 -12.99 26.85
N ALA A 176 12.33 -13.13 26.01
CA ALA A 176 11.84 -14.43 25.54
C ALA A 176 12.87 -15.19 24.67
N LEU A 177 13.69 -14.49 23.86
CA LEU A 177 14.82 -15.11 23.14
C LEU A 177 15.88 -15.65 24.10
N ILE A 178 16.23 -14.91 25.15
CA ILE A 178 17.19 -15.37 26.17
C ILE A 178 16.66 -16.63 26.87
N ALA A 179 15.39 -16.62 27.31
CA ALA A 179 14.77 -17.79 27.90
C ALA A 179 14.68 -18.98 26.92
N GLY A 180 14.34 -18.72 25.65
CA GLY A 180 14.29 -19.73 24.59
C GLY A 180 15.65 -20.36 24.31
N ALA A 181 16.72 -19.56 24.24
CA ALA A 181 18.09 -20.04 24.05
C ALA A 181 18.56 -20.93 25.20
N LEU A 182 18.27 -20.54 26.46
CA LEU A 182 18.59 -21.34 27.64
C LEU A 182 17.82 -22.67 27.66
N LEU A 183 16.51 -22.64 27.41
CA LEU A 183 15.69 -23.87 27.31
C LEU A 183 16.14 -24.77 26.15
N GLY A 184 16.50 -24.18 25.00
CA GLY A 184 16.99 -24.93 23.84
C GLY A 184 18.33 -25.62 24.12
N TRP A 185 19.25 -24.93 24.81
CA TRP A 185 20.51 -25.52 25.28
C TRP A 185 20.27 -26.67 26.26
N MET A 186 19.38 -26.50 27.25
CA MET A 186 19.02 -27.59 28.19
C MET A 186 18.43 -28.81 27.48
N LEU A 187 17.58 -28.60 26.48
CA LEU A 187 17.00 -29.67 25.66
C LEU A 187 18.07 -30.37 24.80
N ALA A 188 19.00 -29.62 24.19
CA ALA A 188 20.05 -30.15 23.33
C ALA A 188 21.17 -30.90 24.09
N THR A 189 21.36 -30.60 25.38
CA THR A 189 22.40 -31.20 26.23
C THR A 189 21.88 -32.26 27.20
N GLY A 190 20.61 -32.66 27.09
CA GLY A 190 20.02 -33.70 27.93
C GLY A 190 19.65 -33.27 29.36
N GLY A 191 19.77 -31.98 29.70
CA GLY A 191 19.47 -31.41 31.03
C GLY A 191 17.99 -31.43 31.44
N ALA A 192 17.14 -32.17 30.73
CA ALA A 192 15.70 -32.23 30.95
C ALA A 192 15.28 -33.19 32.08
N GLY A 193 16.11 -34.15 32.48
CA GLY A 193 15.89 -34.96 33.69
C GLY A 193 14.64 -35.87 33.67
N GLY A 194 14.21 -36.36 32.50
CA GLY A 194 13.14 -37.36 32.34
C GLY A 194 12.15 -37.02 31.21
N PRO A 195 11.35 -37.99 30.72
CA PRO A 195 10.47 -37.80 29.54
C PRO A 195 9.40 -36.72 29.71
N ASP A 196 8.65 -36.74 30.83
CA ASP A 196 7.58 -35.76 31.08
C ASP A 196 8.12 -34.33 31.23
N ARG A 197 9.31 -34.21 31.85
CA ARG A 197 9.99 -32.93 32.05
C ARG A 197 10.59 -32.42 30.74
N TYR A 198 11.09 -33.32 29.87
CA TYR A 198 11.44 -33.00 28.49
C TYR A 198 10.23 -32.48 27.71
N ALA A 199 9.05 -33.12 27.81
CA ALA A 199 7.84 -32.67 27.14
C ALA A 199 7.42 -31.26 27.57
N GLY A 200 7.41 -30.98 28.89
CA GLY A 200 7.14 -29.66 29.43
C GLY A 200 8.14 -28.59 28.99
N LEU A 201 9.44 -28.90 29.03
CA LEU A 201 10.51 -27.99 28.58
C LEU A 201 10.47 -27.75 27.05
N ARG A 202 10.16 -28.76 26.24
CA ARG A 202 9.97 -28.63 24.78
C ARG A 202 8.80 -27.70 24.47
N LEU A 203 7.65 -27.92 25.10
CA LEU A 203 6.48 -27.05 24.94
C LEU A 203 6.78 -25.61 25.41
N ALA A 204 7.45 -25.43 26.55
CA ALA A 204 7.88 -24.12 27.04
C ALA A 204 8.84 -23.42 26.07
N HIS A 205 9.80 -24.14 25.48
CA HIS A 205 10.72 -23.63 24.47
C HIS A 205 9.98 -23.19 23.20
N VAL A 206 9.05 -24.01 22.67
CA VAL A 206 8.25 -23.69 21.49
C VAL A 206 7.38 -22.45 21.74
N HIS A 207 6.70 -22.37 22.90
CA HIS A 207 5.89 -21.22 23.28
C HIS A 207 6.72 -19.93 23.41
N VAL A 208 7.84 -19.97 24.16
CA VAL A 208 8.65 -18.76 24.40
C VAL A 208 9.34 -18.25 23.14
N THR A 209 9.66 -19.14 22.19
CA THR A 209 10.26 -18.75 20.90
C THR A 209 9.22 -18.28 19.88
N LEU A 210 8.13 -19.03 19.65
CA LEU A 210 7.12 -18.67 18.67
C LEU A 210 6.19 -17.54 19.14
N LEU A 211 5.61 -17.66 20.34
CA LEU A 211 4.66 -16.66 20.86
C LEU A 211 5.40 -15.49 21.53
N GLY A 212 6.55 -15.74 22.15
CA GLY A 212 7.39 -14.71 22.75
C GLY A 212 8.29 -13.98 21.78
N TRP A 213 9.36 -14.63 21.33
CA TRP A 213 10.38 -13.98 20.49
C TRP A 213 9.84 -13.53 19.13
N ILE A 214 8.93 -14.29 18.50
CA ILE A 214 8.37 -13.91 17.19
C ILE A 214 7.00 -13.25 17.32
N GLY A 215 6.10 -13.78 18.15
CA GLY A 215 4.74 -13.26 18.35
C GLY A 215 4.70 -11.82 18.87
N LEU A 216 5.47 -11.51 19.93
CA LEU A 216 5.45 -10.16 20.52
C LEU A 216 5.96 -9.07 19.56
N PRO A 217 7.10 -9.20 18.85
CA PRO A 217 7.53 -8.19 17.88
C PRO A 217 6.52 -8.01 16.75
N VAL A 218 5.87 -9.08 16.28
CA VAL A 218 4.85 -8.97 15.23
C VAL A 218 3.64 -8.20 15.73
N LEU A 219 3.06 -8.58 16.87
CA LEU A 219 1.91 -7.87 17.46
C LEU A 219 2.23 -6.40 17.75
N GLY A 220 3.42 -6.12 18.31
CA GLY A 220 3.89 -4.76 18.56
C GLY A 220 4.07 -3.94 17.28
N THR A 221 4.70 -4.53 16.25
CA THR A 221 4.93 -3.89 14.95
C THR A 221 3.60 -3.62 14.22
N LEU A 222 2.63 -4.54 14.27
CA LEU A 222 1.32 -4.39 13.63
C LEU A 222 0.58 -3.14 14.09
N PHE A 223 0.70 -2.71 15.35
CA PHE A 223 0.08 -1.46 15.82
C PHE A 223 0.57 -0.20 15.08
N MET A 224 1.76 -0.24 14.49
CA MET A 224 2.31 0.84 13.65
C MET A 224 2.19 0.51 12.16
N LEU A 225 2.63 -0.67 11.76
CA LEU A 225 2.68 -1.11 10.36
C LEU A 225 1.29 -1.21 9.74
N TRP A 226 0.26 -1.62 10.50
CA TRP A 226 -1.10 -1.77 9.94
C TRP A 226 -1.73 -0.43 9.53
N PRO A 227 -1.78 0.63 10.37
CA PRO A 227 -2.15 1.97 9.91
C PRO A 227 -1.34 2.43 8.70
N THR A 228 -0.03 2.20 8.70
CA THR A 228 0.87 2.64 7.62
C THR A 228 0.63 1.92 6.29
N VAL A 229 0.38 0.60 6.31
CA VAL A 229 -0.01 -0.22 5.15
C VAL A 229 -1.41 0.14 4.64
N LEU A 230 -2.28 0.64 5.54
CA LEU A 230 -3.60 1.15 5.19
C LEU A 230 -3.63 2.64 4.80
N GLY A 231 -2.50 3.37 4.89
CA GLY A 231 -2.45 4.81 4.62
C GLY A 231 -3.18 5.69 5.65
N VAL A 232 -3.61 5.15 6.80
CA VAL A 232 -4.42 5.86 7.78
C VAL A 232 -3.62 6.37 8.97
N ARG A 233 -4.01 7.55 9.50
CA ARG A 233 -3.42 8.09 10.73
C ARG A 233 -3.82 7.25 11.95
N MET A 234 -2.86 7.00 12.85
CA MET A 234 -3.10 6.24 14.07
C MET A 234 -3.97 7.03 15.07
N LYS A 235 -5.14 6.49 15.44
CA LYS A 235 -6.05 7.10 16.43
C LYS A 235 -5.53 6.93 17.86
N ASP A 236 -5.78 7.89 18.75
CA ASP A 236 -5.25 7.88 20.13
C ASP A 236 -5.69 6.69 21.01
N ARG A 237 -6.81 6.05 20.66
CA ARG A 237 -7.26 4.81 21.31
C ARG A 237 -6.29 3.65 21.08
N THR A 238 -5.54 3.64 19.97
CA THR A 238 -4.64 2.56 19.58
C THR A 238 -3.49 2.38 20.58
N THR A 239 -2.87 3.45 21.08
CA THR A 239 -1.82 3.36 22.12
C THR A 239 -2.36 2.77 23.43
N LYS A 240 -3.61 3.07 23.81
CA LYS A 240 -4.24 2.47 25.00
C LYS A 240 -4.47 0.96 24.81
N VAL A 241 -5.00 0.55 23.66
CA VAL A 241 -5.24 -0.87 23.32
C VAL A 241 -3.91 -1.65 23.22
N SER A 242 -2.87 -1.05 22.63
CA SER A 242 -1.55 -1.67 22.51
C SER A 242 -0.91 -2.01 23.86
N ARG A 243 -1.14 -1.20 24.91
CA ARG A 243 -0.70 -1.56 26.28
C ARG A 243 -1.47 -2.74 26.87
N TRP A 244 -2.78 -2.80 26.67
CA TRP A 244 -3.60 -3.93 27.11
C TRP A 244 -3.21 -5.23 26.41
N VAL A 245 -2.98 -5.19 25.09
CA VAL A 245 -2.53 -6.37 24.34
C VAL A 245 -1.16 -6.84 24.85
N LEU A 246 -0.19 -5.95 25.12
CA LEU A 246 1.10 -6.34 25.68
C LEU A 246 0.97 -6.95 27.07
N TRP A 247 0.10 -6.39 27.91
CA TRP A 247 -0.12 -6.91 29.26
C TRP A 247 -0.74 -8.31 29.21
N LEU A 248 -1.76 -8.52 28.37
CA LEU A 248 -2.41 -9.82 28.17
C LEU A 248 -1.47 -10.87 27.56
N THR A 249 -0.79 -10.56 26.46
CA THR A 249 0.11 -11.52 25.80
C THR A 249 1.41 -11.73 26.58
N GLY A 250 1.98 -10.69 27.17
CA GLY A 250 3.20 -10.78 27.96
C GLY A 250 3.02 -11.55 29.27
N SER A 251 1.96 -11.24 30.04
CA SER A 251 1.67 -11.98 31.28
C SER A 251 1.16 -13.40 31.00
N GLY A 252 0.29 -13.56 30.00
CA GLY A 252 -0.20 -14.86 29.54
C GLY A 252 0.95 -15.78 29.15
N LEU A 253 1.87 -15.31 28.30
CA LEU A 253 3.07 -16.04 27.91
C LEU A 253 3.93 -16.42 29.11
N LEU A 254 4.20 -15.48 30.03
CA LEU A 254 5.02 -15.75 31.21
C LEU A 254 4.43 -16.88 32.06
N VAL A 255 3.11 -16.83 32.29
CA VAL A 255 2.38 -17.88 33.01
C VAL A 255 2.43 -19.21 32.24
N THR A 256 2.20 -19.21 30.93
CA THR A 256 2.25 -20.42 30.10
C THR A 256 3.63 -21.07 30.11
N VAL A 257 4.70 -20.32 29.85
CA VAL A 257 6.07 -20.84 29.79
C VAL A 257 6.53 -21.36 31.15
N ALA A 258 6.27 -20.62 32.24
CA ALA A 258 6.62 -21.06 33.59
C ALA A 258 5.84 -22.33 33.99
N ALA A 259 4.54 -22.38 33.69
CA ALA A 259 3.71 -23.53 34.01
C ALA A 259 4.08 -24.78 33.19
N LEU A 260 4.36 -24.64 31.89
CA LEU A 260 4.83 -25.74 31.04
C LEU A 260 6.20 -26.29 31.49
N ALA A 261 7.14 -25.40 31.83
CA ALA A 261 8.45 -25.80 32.37
C ALA A 261 8.35 -26.53 33.74
N LEU A 262 7.26 -26.30 34.49
CA LEU A 262 6.91 -26.98 35.73
C LEU A 262 5.96 -28.19 35.53
N GLY A 263 5.61 -28.56 34.30
CA GLY A 263 4.69 -29.66 33.98
C GLY A 263 3.21 -29.41 34.33
N ARG A 264 2.81 -28.16 34.60
CA ARG A 264 1.47 -27.79 35.10
C ARG A 264 0.54 -27.33 33.96
N ARG A 265 -0.24 -28.24 33.39
CA ARG A 265 -1.14 -27.95 32.24
C ARG A 265 -2.19 -26.86 32.50
N TRP A 266 -2.84 -26.84 33.66
CA TRP A 266 -3.99 -25.95 33.90
C TRP A 266 -3.61 -24.46 34.04
N PRO A 267 -2.57 -24.08 34.82
CA PRO A 267 -2.05 -22.73 34.77
C PRO A 267 -1.53 -22.35 33.38
N ALA A 268 -0.96 -23.30 32.64
CA ALA A 268 -0.49 -23.05 31.28
C ALA A 268 -1.64 -22.70 30.31
N ALA A 269 -2.76 -23.42 30.39
CA ALA A 269 -3.98 -23.12 29.64
C ALA A 269 -4.60 -21.77 30.03
N ALA A 270 -4.59 -21.41 31.32
CA ALA A 270 -5.03 -20.09 31.77
C ALA A 270 -4.16 -18.96 31.19
N GLY A 271 -2.83 -19.12 31.21
CA GLY A 271 -1.89 -18.19 30.55
C GLY A 271 -2.13 -18.08 29.04
N LEU A 272 -2.40 -19.21 28.37
CA LEU A 272 -2.59 -19.25 26.92
C LEU A 272 -3.96 -18.65 26.53
N THR A 273 -4.96 -18.74 27.41
CA THR A 273 -6.25 -18.03 27.29
C THR A 273 -6.06 -16.51 27.36
N LEU A 274 -5.24 -16.01 28.29
CA LEU A 274 -4.89 -14.59 28.36
C LEU A 274 -4.14 -14.13 27.09
N TYR A 275 -3.23 -14.95 26.56
CA TYR A 275 -2.55 -14.69 25.30
C TYR A 275 -3.55 -14.61 24.13
N ALA A 276 -4.45 -15.59 24.01
CA ALA A 276 -5.50 -15.63 22.98
C ALA A 276 -6.40 -14.39 23.03
N ALA A 277 -6.82 -13.95 24.23
CA ALA A 277 -7.59 -12.74 24.41
C ALA A 277 -6.84 -11.48 23.94
N GLY A 278 -5.53 -11.41 24.20
CA GLY A 278 -4.65 -10.35 23.69
C GLY A 278 -4.58 -10.32 22.15
N VAL A 279 -4.42 -11.48 21.50
CA VAL A 279 -4.42 -11.60 20.03
C VAL A 279 -5.79 -11.22 19.45
N ALA A 280 -6.89 -11.72 20.02
CA ALA A 280 -8.24 -11.40 19.56
C ALA A 280 -8.56 -9.89 19.69
N LEU A 281 -8.10 -9.24 20.76
CA LEU A 281 -8.22 -7.79 20.95
C LEU A 281 -7.44 -7.01 19.86
N ALA A 282 -6.25 -7.49 19.48
CA ALA A 282 -5.50 -6.92 18.37
C ALA A 282 -6.26 -7.11 17.03
N VAL A 283 -6.66 -8.34 16.68
CA VAL A 283 -7.41 -8.65 15.44
C VAL A 283 -8.66 -7.80 15.30
N ASN A 284 -9.46 -7.65 16.36
CA ASN A 284 -10.65 -6.79 16.37
C ASN A 284 -10.32 -5.32 16.03
N LEU A 285 -9.18 -4.80 16.48
CA LEU A 285 -8.71 -3.47 16.09
C LEU A 285 -8.27 -3.42 14.61
N LEU A 286 -7.55 -4.43 14.13
CA LEU A 286 -7.11 -4.50 12.73
C LEU A 286 -8.32 -4.51 11.78
N VAL A 287 -9.30 -5.38 12.05
CA VAL A 287 -10.56 -5.51 11.29
C VAL A 287 -11.37 -4.21 11.29
N ARG A 288 -11.51 -3.54 12.44
CA ARG A 288 -12.17 -2.22 12.53
C ARG A 288 -11.42 -1.12 11.79
N THR A 289 -10.12 -1.27 11.58
CA THR A 289 -9.30 -0.25 10.89
C THR A 289 -9.34 -0.44 9.37
N VAL A 290 -9.46 -1.67 8.85
CA VAL A 290 -9.61 -1.91 7.40
C VAL A 290 -11.04 -1.71 6.90
N ARG A 291 -12.06 -1.91 7.74
CA ARG A 291 -13.46 -1.54 7.42
C ARG A 291 -13.54 -0.03 7.16
N GLY A 292 -13.62 0.34 5.88
CA GLY A 292 -13.69 1.73 5.41
C GLY A 292 -12.40 2.33 4.87
N ASN A 293 -11.28 1.58 4.77
CA ASN A 293 -10.00 2.11 4.27
C ASN A 293 -9.38 1.18 3.22
N ARG A 294 -8.94 1.75 2.08
CA ARG A 294 -8.23 1.00 1.02
C ARG A 294 -6.74 0.89 1.34
N PRO A 295 -6.12 -0.30 1.24
CA PRO A 295 -4.70 -0.47 1.55
C PRO A 295 -3.78 0.20 0.52
N VAL A 296 -2.73 0.88 1.01
CA VAL A 296 -1.60 1.42 0.23
C VAL A 296 -0.69 0.30 -0.31
N SER A 297 -0.81 -0.91 0.25
CA SER A 297 -0.26 -2.16 -0.28
C SER A 297 -1.25 -3.28 0.01
N ALA A 298 -2.03 -3.68 -1.00
CA ALA A 298 -3.00 -4.76 -0.87
C ALA A 298 -2.29 -6.09 -0.51
N ALA A 299 -1.14 -6.34 -1.15
CA ALA A 299 -0.30 -7.50 -0.87
C ALA A 299 0.11 -7.59 0.60
N ALA A 300 0.69 -6.51 1.15
CA ALA A 300 1.09 -6.50 2.56
C ALA A 300 -0.14 -6.60 3.49
N ALA A 301 -1.22 -5.88 3.21
CA ALA A 301 -2.42 -5.90 4.04
C ALA A 301 -3.02 -7.32 4.15
N TRP A 302 -3.23 -8.02 3.03
CA TRP A 302 -3.80 -9.36 3.04
C TRP A 302 -2.87 -10.41 3.65
N MET A 303 -1.57 -10.36 3.35
CA MET A 303 -0.58 -11.27 3.94
C MET A 303 -0.54 -11.10 5.48
N LEU A 304 -0.44 -9.86 5.97
CA LEU A 304 -0.41 -9.56 7.40
C LEU A 304 -1.73 -9.93 8.11
N ALA A 305 -2.88 -9.69 7.46
CA ALA A 305 -4.20 -10.06 8.00
C ALA A 305 -4.34 -11.57 8.16
N ALA A 306 -4.18 -12.32 7.07
CA ALA A 306 -4.33 -13.77 7.08
C ALA A 306 -3.31 -14.44 8.00
N ALA A 307 -2.09 -13.89 8.12
CA ALA A 307 -1.11 -14.42 9.06
C ALA A 307 -1.46 -14.16 10.53
N THR A 308 -2.09 -13.02 10.84
CA THR A 308 -2.61 -12.76 12.19
C THR A 308 -3.81 -13.65 12.51
N CYS A 309 -4.64 -13.99 11.50
CA CYS A 309 -5.70 -14.99 11.65
C CYS A 309 -5.13 -16.39 11.91
N TRP A 310 -4.10 -16.83 11.19
CA TRP A 310 -3.43 -18.12 11.44
C TRP A 310 -2.79 -18.19 12.83
N LEU A 311 -2.21 -17.09 13.34
CA LEU A 311 -1.74 -17.02 14.73
C LEU A 311 -2.88 -17.25 15.72
N LEU A 312 -4.05 -16.63 15.52
CA LEU A 312 -5.21 -16.80 16.39
C LEU A 312 -5.75 -18.24 16.33
N ILE A 313 -5.82 -18.84 15.13
CA ILE A 313 -6.25 -20.23 14.92
C ILE A 313 -5.28 -21.20 15.62
N ALA A 314 -3.96 -21.00 15.45
CA ALA A 314 -2.96 -21.85 16.09
C ALA A 314 -3.00 -21.77 17.62
N VAL A 315 -3.09 -20.56 18.18
CA VAL A 315 -3.21 -20.38 19.64
C VAL A 315 -4.50 -21.00 20.19
N ALA A 316 -5.62 -20.91 19.45
CA ALA A 316 -6.88 -21.52 19.86
C ALA A 316 -6.83 -23.07 19.81
N ALA A 317 -6.21 -23.64 18.78
CA ALA A 317 -6.02 -25.09 18.64
C ALA A 317 -5.06 -25.66 19.69
N ASP A 318 -3.95 -24.95 19.97
CA ASP A 318 -2.99 -25.32 21.03
C ASP A 318 -3.65 -25.27 22.42
N LEU A 319 -4.43 -24.22 22.70
CA LEU A 319 -5.26 -24.13 23.92
C LEU A 319 -6.25 -25.30 24.01
N ALA A 320 -6.93 -25.65 22.92
CA ALA A 320 -7.84 -26.78 22.90
C ALA A 320 -7.13 -28.10 23.23
N TRP A 321 -5.92 -28.34 22.70
CA TRP A 321 -5.13 -29.53 23.04
C TRP A 321 -4.61 -29.52 24.48
N LEU A 322 -4.13 -28.38 24.97
CA LEU A 322 -3.61 -28.25 26.34
C LEU A 322 -4.71 -28.46 27.41
N VAL A 323 -5.96 -28.13 27.09
CA VAL A 323 -7.15 -28.39 27.91
C VAL A 323 -7.64 -29.84 27.78
N THR A 324 -7.70 -30.38 26.56
CA THR A 324 -8.30 -31.71 26.29
C THR A 324 -7.35 -32.89 26.47
N ARG A 325 -6.03 -32.69 26.45
CA ARG A 325 -5.01 -33.76 26.43
C ARG A 325 -4.03 -33.67 27.61
N PRO A 326 -3.37 -34.77 27.99
CA PRO A 326 -2.19 -34.72 28.88
C PRO A 326 -1.00 -34.09 28.14
N LEU A 327 -0.02 -33.58 28.91
CA LEU A 327 1.10 -32.77 28.38
C LEU A 327 1.89 -33.48 27.27
N ALA A 328 2.17 -34.78 27.45
CA ALA A 328 2.87 -35.61 26.47
C ALA A 328 2.11 -35.78 25.14
N ALA A 329 0.76 -35.80 25.18
CA ALA A 329 -0.06 -35.89 23.97
C ALA A 329 -0.35 -34.51 23.33
N ALA A 330 -0.30 -33.43 24.12
CA ALA A 330 -0.31 -32.06 23.61
C ALA A 330 0.99 -31.75 22.82
N GLN A 331 2.12 -32.33 23.23
CA GLN A 331 3.37 -32.28 22.45
C GLN A 331 3.22 -32.85 21.03
N THR A 332 2.52 -33.96 20.83
CA THR A 332 2.26 -34.49 19.46
C THR A 332 1.32 -33.56 18.67
N GLY A 333 0.41 -32.87 19.37
CA GLY A 333 -0.42 -31.82 18.79
C GLY A 333 0.42 -30.70 18.18
N ILE A 334 1.32 -30.07 18.94
CA ILE A 334 2.05 -28.88 18.46
C ILE A 334 2.83 -29.14 17.16
N ASP A 335 3.29 -30.37 16.93
CA ASP A 335 3.98 -30.78 15.70
C ASP A 335 3.08 -30.77 14.44
N ALA A 336 1.75 -30.86 14.60
CA ALA A 336 0.75 -30.68 13.55
C ALA A 336 0.34 -29.21 13.35
N LEU A 337 0.56 -28.33 14.33
CA LEU A 337 0.42 -26.88 14.15
C LEU A 337 1.66 -26.22 13.53
N LEU A 338 2.78 -26.93 13.39
CA LEU A 338 3.99 -26.36 12.81
C LEU A 338 3.78 -25.78 11.39
N PRO A 339 3.05 -26.40 10.44
CA PRO A 339 2.75 -25.75 9.16
C PRO A 339 1.96 -24.44 9.32
N VAL A 340 0.97 -24.41 10.21
CA VAL A 340 0.17 -23.20 10.50
C VAL A 340 1.03 -22.08 11.09
N LEU A 341 1.90 -22.41 12.04
CA LEU A 341 2.77 -21.45 12.71
C LEU A 341 3.93 -20.99 11.82
N LEU A 342 4.60 -21.89 11.12
CA LEU A 342 5.78 -21.59 10.30
C LEU A 342 5.41 -20.90 8.99
N ILE A 343 4.44 -21.46 8.25
CA ILE A 343 4.05 -20.96 6.93
C ILE A 343 2.97 -19.90 7.10
N GLY A 344 1.83 -20.30 7.69
CA GLY A 344 0.63 -19.46 7.79
C GLY A 344 0.84 -18.19 8.61
N PHE A 345 1.59 -18.28 9.71
CA PHE A 345 1.97 -17.11 10.51
C PHE A 345 3.34 -16.54 10.11
N VAL A 346 4.46 -17.23 10.38
CA VAL A 346 5.79 -16.59 10.34
C VAL A 346 6.26 -16.23 8.92
N ALA A 347 6.21 -17.14 7.95
CA ALA A 347 6.62 -16.88 6.57
C ALA A 347 5.72 -15.82 5.91
N GLN A 348 4.41 -15.93 6.12
CA GLN A 348 3.44 -15.00 5.55
C GLN A 348 3.54 -13.59 6.16
N ILE A 349 3.82 -13.45 7.46
CA ILE A 349 4.23 -12.16 8.06
C ILE A 349 5.51 -11.63 7.41
N LEU A 350 6.54 -12.46 7.25
CA LEU A 350 7.83 -12.03 6.72
C LEU A 350 7.70 -11.49 5.28
N ILE A 351 6.95 -12.21 4.42
CA ILE A 351 6.63 -11.80 3.05
C ILE A 351 5.82 -10.49 3.04
N GLY A 352 4.73 -10.41 3.82
CA GLY A 352 3.88 -9.22 3.88
C GLY A 352 4.62 -7.99 4.40
N ALA A 353 5.41 -8.15 5.47
CA ALA A 353 6.21 -7.07 6.05
C ALA A 353 7.31 -6.59 5.09
N LEU A 354 8.07 -7.51 4.46
CA LEU A 354 9.13 -7.13 3.52
C LEU A 354 8.58 -6.49 2.23
N THR A 355 7.42 -6.93 1.72
CA THR A 355 6.75 -6.30 0.58
C THR A 355 6.51 -4.81 0.80
N TYR A 356 6.20 -4.39 2.03
CA TYR A 356 6.00 -2.98 2.38
C TYR A 356 7.27 -2.25 2.83
N LEU A 357 8.07 -2.88 3.70
CA LEU A 357 9.21 -2.23 4.38
C LEU A 357 10.46 -2.14 3.51
N LEU A 358 10.69 -3.08 2.59
CA LEU A 358 11.87 -3.08 1.75
C LEU A 358 11.91 -1.87 0.78
N PRO A 359 10.81 -1.49 0.09
CA PRO A 359 10.74 -0.23 -0.65
C PRO A 359 11.00 0.99 0.25
N VAL A 360 10.40 1.03 1.46
CA VAL A 360 10.50 2.18 2.37
C VAL A 360 11.95 2.51 2.75
N VAL A 361 12.81 1.50 2.90
CA VAL A 361 14.21 1.68 3.31
C VAL A 361 15.18 1.80 2.13
N LEU A 362 14.95 1.09 1.01
CA LEU A 362 15.86 1.12 -0.13
C LEU A 362 15.68 2.34 -1.05
N SER A 363 14.45 2.79 -1.28
CA SER A 363 14.14 3.84 -2.26
C SER A 363 14.44 5.26 -1.76
N SER A 364 14.69 6.20 -2.68
CA SER A 364 15.08 7.60 -2.38
C SER A 364 13.92 8.60 -2.36
N GLY A 365 12.77 8.25 -2.95
CA GLY A 365 11.57 9.08 -3.03
C GLY A 365 10.26 8.27 -3.22
N PRO A 366 9.09 8.93 -3.29
CA PRO A 366 7.79 8.26 -3.41
C PRO A 366 7.62 7.44 -4.70
N LYS A 367 7.94 8.01 -5.88
CA LYS A 367 7.85 7.31 -7.18
C LYS A 367 8.71 6.02 -7.19
N ASP A 368 9.94 6.11 -6.68
CA ASP A 368 10.86 4.96 -6.50
C ASP A 368 10.32 3.92 -5.49
N ARG A 369 9.74 4.34 -4.37
CA ARG A 369 9.05 3.42 -3.43
C ARG A 369 7.89 2.67 -4.09
N ALA A 370 7.11 3.34 -4.93
CA ALA A 370 6.01 2.72 -5.66
C ALA A 370 6.53 1.71 -6.69
N ALA A 371 7.57 2.05 -7.45
CA ALA A 371 8.19 1.16 -8.43
C ALA A 371 8.78 -0.12 -7.79
N VAL A 372 9.56 0.02 -6.71
CA VAL A 372 10.13 -1.14 -5.99
C VAL A 372 9.02 -2.00 -5.36
N ARG A 373 7.96 -1.38 -4.84
CA ARG A 373 6.78 -2.11 -4.33
C ARG A 373 6.06 -2.87 -5.45
N ALA A 374 5.80 -2.24 -6.58
CA ALA A 374 5.13 -2.87 -7.71
C ALA A 374 5.84 -4.15 -8.18
N VAL A 375 7.18 -4.16 -8.18
CA VAL A 375 7.97 -5.38 -8.45
C VAL A 375 7.69 -6.48 -7.41
N LEU A 376 7.73 -6.16 -6.11
CA LEU A 376 7.48 -7.13 -5.02
C LEU A 376 6.01 -7.61 -4.95
N GLU A 377 5.08 -6.83 -5.49
CA GLU A 377 3.65 -7.16 -5.55
C GLU A 377 3.27 -7.99 -6.79
N ARG A 378 4.11 -8.13 -7.83
CA ARG A 378 3.83 -9.00 -8.99
C ARG A 378 3.42 -10.41 -8.55
N GLY A 379 2.22 -10.86 -8.91
CA GLY A 379 1.70 -12.18 -8.53
C GLY A 379 1.38 -12.37 -7.03
N TRP A 380 1.13 -11.29 -6.28
CA TRP A 380 0.87 -11.40 -4.83
C TRP A 380 -0.38 -12.22 -4.48
N LEU A 381 -1.43 -12.16 -5.29
CA LEU A 381 -2.65 -12.98 -5.12
C LEU A 381 -2.33 -14.46 -5.25
N THR A 382 -1.58 -14.85 -6.28
CA THR A 382 -1.13 -16.24 -6.49
C THR A 382 -0.32 -16.73 -5.30
N ARG A 383 0.62 -15.92 -4.78
CA ARG A 383 1.37 -16.26 -3.55
C ARG A 383 0.47 -16.37 -2.32
N LEU A 384 -0.51 -15.48 -2.16
CA LEU A 384 -1.44 -15.52 -1.02
C LEU A 384 -2.28 -16.80 -1.05
N VAL A 385 -2.88 -17.12 -2.19
CA VAL A 385 -3.67 -18.35 -2.35
C VAL A 385 -2.78 -19.57 -2.15
N ALA A 386 -1.61 -19.62 -2.78
CA ALA A 386 -0.65 -20.72 -2.62
C ALA A 386 -0.23 -20.95 -1.15
N LEU A 387 0.08 -19.89 -0.40
CA LEU A 387 0.42 -20.00 1.02
C LEU A 387 -0.76 -20.49 1.87
N ASN A 388 -1.96 -19.91 1.70
CA ASN A 388 -3.11 -20.26 2.55
C ASN A 388 -3.68 -21.65 2.21
N THR A 389 -3.75 -22.01 0.92
CA THR A 389 -4.09 -23.38 0.49
C THR A 389 -3.01 -24.36 0.92
N GLY A 390 -1.72 -24.01 0.80
CA GLY A 390 -0.61 -24.85 1.26
C GLY A 390 -0.67 -25.14 2.76
N VAL A 391 -0.98 -24.13 3.58
CA VAL A 391 -1.22 -24.29 5.02
C VAL A 391 -2.43 -25.19 5.29
N ALA A 392 -3.55 -24.99 4.59
CA ALA A 392 -4.74 -25.81 4.79
C ALA A 392 -4.47 -27.29 4.46
N LEU A 393 -3.80 -27.57 3.33
CA LEU A 393 -3.43 -28.92 2.91
C LEU A 393 -2.41 -29.57 3.87
N ALA A 394 -1.44 -28.81 4.38
CA ALA A 394 -0.41 -29.33 5.28
C ALA A 394 -0.87 -29.45 6.76
N ALA A 395 -1.94 -28.76 7.16
CA ALA A 395 -2.47 -28.78 8.53
C ALA A 395 -3.66 -29.74 8.72
N LEU A 396 -4.36 -30.12 7.65
CA LEU A 396 -5.41 -31.13 7.68
C LEU A 396 -4.81 -32.56 7.69
N PRO A 397 -5.44 -33.53 8.36
CA PRO A 397 -5.00 -34.93 8.39
C PRO A 397 -5.37 -35.65 7.07
N LEU A 398 -4.76 -35.19 5.97
CA LEU A 398 -4.97 -35.72 4.61
C LEU A 398 -3.94 -36.82 4.26
N PRO A 399 -4.21 -37.66 3.25
CA PRO A 399 -3.23 -38.62 2.75
C PRO A 399 -1.92 -37.96 2.30
N GLY A 400 -0.79 -38.65 2.51
CA GLY A 400 0.58 -38.18 2.30
C GLY A 400 0.81 -37.17 1.16
N PRO A 401 0.46 -37.48 -0.11
CA PRO A 401 0.73 -36.57 -1.23
C PRO A 401 0.07 -35.19 -1.07
N ALA A 402 -1.11 -35.09 -0.45
CA ALA A 402 -1.77 -33.78 -0.26
C ALA A 402 -1.00 -32.87 0.70
N ALA A 403 -0.45 -33.42 1.80
CA ALA A 403 0.33 -32.67 2.76
C ALA A 403 1.68 -32.22 2.15
N THR A 404 2.38 -33.11 1.45
CA THR A 404 3.63 -32.78 0.73
C THR A 404 3.37 -31.74 -0.36
N THR A 405 2.29 -31.86 -1.16
CA THR A 405 1.86 -30.81 -2.11
C THR A 405 1.61 -29.48 -1.42
N GLY A 406 1.00 -29.47 -0.23
CA GLY A 406 0.78 -28.25 0.55
C GLY A 406 2.08 -27.54 0.96
N VAL A 407 3.08 -28.30 1.41
CA VAL A 407 4.42 -27.78 1.75
C VAL A 407 5.16 -27.27 0.50
N LEU A 408 5.12 -28.02 -0.61
CA LEU A 408 5.72 -27.60 -1.87
C LEU A 408 5.09 -26.32 -2.43
N LEU A 409 3.76 -26.20 -2.39
CA LEU A 409 3.03 -25.01 -2.83
C LEU A 409 3.43 -23.77 -2.02
N ALA A 410 3.60 -23.92 -0.71
CA ALA A 410 4.11 -22.86 0.16
C ALA A 410 5.58 -22.51 -0.11
N ALA A 411 6.44 -23.52 -0.34
CA ALA A 411 7.85 -23.31 -0.68
C ALA A 411 8.01 -22.57 -2.01
N LEU A 412 7.23 -22.93 -3.03
CA LEU A 412 7.17 -22.25 -4.33
C LEU A 412 6.71 -20.80 -4.18
N ALA A 413 5.70 -20.52 -3.34
CA ALA A 413 5.26 -19.15 -3.06
C ALA A 413 6.35 -18.29 -2.38
N GLY A 414 7.13 -18.89 -1.47
CA GLY A 414 8.31 -18.28 -0.85
C GLY A 414 9.45 -18.03 -1.85
N ALA A 415 9.77 -19.02 -2.69
CA ALA A 415 10.77 -18.92 -3.74
C ALA A 415 10.41 -17.83 -4.77
N ALA A 416 9.13 -17.76 -5.19
CA ALA A 416 8.63 -16.70 -6.06
C ALA A 416 8.75 -15.30 -5.46
N PHE A 417 8.62 -15.15 -4.13
CA PHE A 417 8.91 -13.87 -3.46
C PHE A 417 10.41 -13.56 -3.45
N LEU A 418 11.27 -14.55 -3.17
CA LEU A 418 12.73 -14.36 -3.20
C LEU A 418 13.24 -13.98 -4.61
N ALA A 419 12.68 -14.57 -5.66
CA ALA A 419 12.98 -14.23 -7.06
C ALA A 419 12.69 -12.76 -7.40
N LEU A 420 11.76 -12.11 -6.68
CA LEU A 420 11.48 -10.67 -6.80
C LEU A 420 12.36 -9.82 -5.85
N ALA A 421 12.59 -10.30 -4.63
CA ALA A 421 13.33 -9.56 -3.61
C ALA A 421 14.85 -9.51 -3.86
N VAL A 422 15.44 -10.58 -4.42
CA VAL A 422 16.88 -10.66 -4.70
C VAL A 422 17.32 -9.63 -5.76
N PRO A 423 16.69 -9.51 -6.94
CA PRO A 423 17.02 -8.47 -7.92
C PRO A 423 16.88 -7.04 -7.35
N VAL A 424 15.84 -6.78 -6.55
CA VAL A 424 15.63 -5.49 -5.87
C VAL A 424 16.81 -5.14 -4.95
N LEU A 425 17.28 -6.09 -4.15
CA LEU A 425 18.44 -5.93 -3.27
C LEU A 425 19.73 -5.71 -4.08
N VAL A 426 19.99 -6.55 -5.09
CA VAL A 426 21.19 -6.47 -5.94
C VAL A 426 21.27 -5.13 -6.69
N HIS A 427 20.16 -4.69 -7.31
CA HIS A 427 20.07 -3.41 -8.02
C HIS A 427 20.29 -2.21 -7.09
N SER A 428 19.66 -2.24 -5.91
CA SER A 428 19.84 -1.20 -4.89
C SER A 428 21.28 -1.16 -4.36
N GLY A 429 21.98 -2.30 -4.32
CA GLY A 429 23.41 -2.37 -4.01
C GLY A 429 24.29 -1.74 -5.08
N ARG A 430 24.06 -2.08 -6.36
CA ARG A 430 24.81 -1.52 -7.49
C ARG A 430 24.69 0.00 -7.63
N ARG A 431 23.58 0.60 -7.18
CA ARG A 431 23.39 2.07 -7.14
C ARG A 431 24.10 2.76 -5.97
N LEU A 432 24.55 2.03 -4.95
CA LEU A 432 25.27 2.58 -3.78
C LEU A 432 26.80 2.47 -3.89
N THR A 433 27.29 1.74 -4.90
CA THR A 433 28.72 1.57 -5.19
C THR A 433 29.39 2.56 -6.16
N PRO A 434 28.72 3.39 -7.00
CA PRO A 434 29.42 4.26 -7.97
C PRO A 434 30.39 5.27 -7.34
N ASP A 435 30.06 5.81 -6.17
CA ASP A 435 30.92 6.78 -5.47
C ASP A 435 32.10 6.13 -4.73
N ALA A 436 32.10 4.80 -4.54
CA ALA A 436 33.19 4.10 -3.88
C ALA A 436 34.45 4.03 -4.76
N ASP A 437 34.28 3.86 -6.07
CA ASP A 437 35.39 3.87 -7.03
C ASP A 437 35.96 5.30 -7.25
N LYS A 438 35.19 6.36 -6.93
CA LYS A 438 35.67 7.76 -6.92
C LYS A 438 36.44 8.16 -5.64
N ALA A 439 36.22 7.44 -4.54
CA ALA A 439 36.77 7.79 -3.22
C ALA A 439 38.12 7.12 -2.89
N GLY A 440 38.73 6.37 -3.82
CA GLY A 440 40.04 5.74 -3.64
C GLY A 440 40.12 4.66 -2.54
N VAL A 441 38.98 4.24 -1.98
CA VAL A 441 38.94 3.26 -0.89
C VAL A 441 39.24 1.87 -1.45
N SER A 442 40.32 1.26 -0.98
CA SER A 442 40.85 0.00 -1.49
C SER A 442 39.81 -1.14 -1.48
N ARG A 443 39.77 -1.91 -2.58
CA ARG A 443 38.85 -3.05 -2.75
C ARG A 443 39.31 -4.28 -1.93
N ARG A 444 39.15 -4.23 -0.60
CA ARG A 444 38.98 -5.35 0.39
C ARG A 444 39.14 -4.76 1.81
N PRO A 445 38.39 -5.20 2.85
CA PRO A 445 37.77 -6.53 2.99
C PRO A 445 36.27 -6.48 3.36
N ALA A 446 35.39 -6.85 2.42
CA ALA A 446 33.98 -7.16 2.70
C ALA A 446 33.48 -8.44 2.00
N LEU A 447 34.22 -8.92 0.99
CA LEU A 447 33.87 -10.12 0.20
C LEU A 447 34.20 -11.45 0.92
N TRP A 448 35.03 -11.43 1.96
CA TRP A 448 35.36 -12.64 2.73
C TRP A 448 34.17 -13.16 3.55
N GLY A 449 33.27 -12.29 4.03
CA GLY A 449 32.05 -12.73 4.74
C GLY A 449 31.05 -13.42 3.82
N THR A 450 30.90 -12.94 2.58
CA THR A 450 30.05 -13.58 1.55
C THR A 450 30.68 -14.83 0.96
N ALA A 451 32.01 -14.85 0.78
CA ALA A 451 32.73 -16.04 0.32
C ALA A 451 32.74 -17.15 1.38
N ALA A 452 32.98 -16.84 2.66
CA ALA A 452 32.88 -17.81 3.75
C ALA A 452 31.44 -18.34 3.91
N GLY A 453 30.44 -17.47 3.75
CA GLY A 453 29.03 -17.88 3.70
C GLY A 453 28.75 -18.88 2.57
N ALA A 454 29.19 -18.58 1.34
CA ALA A 454 29.02 -19.48 0.20
C ALA A 454 29.83 -20.80 0.33
N LEU A 455 31.04 -20.75 0.90
CA LEU A 455 31.85 -21.93 1.15
C LEU A 455 31.21 -22.84 2.22
N LEU A 456 30.60 -22.25 3.26
CA LEU A 456 29.79 -22.95 4.25
C LEU A 456 28.49 -23.50 3.66
N THR A 457 27.86 -22.81 2.71
CA THR A 457 26.71 -23.34 1.95
C THR A 457 27.10 -24.60 1.18
N VAL A 458 28.23 -24.57 0.46
CA VAL A 458 28.72 -25.74 -0.30
C VAL A 458 29.11 -26.88 0.64
N LEU A 459 29.79 -26.60 1.76
CA LEU A 459 30.17 -27.61 2.75
C LEU A 459 28.95 -28.24 3.44
N ALA A 460 27.94 -27.45 3.80
CA ALA A 460 26.71 -27.94 4.42
C ALA A 460 25.86 -28.79 3.46
N VAL A 461 25.79 -28.42 2.17
CA VAL A 461 25.11 -29.21 1.14
C VAL A 461 25.87 -30.52 0.85
N LEU A 462 27.20 -30.49 0.76
CA LEU A 462 28.02 -31.69 0.55
C LEU A 462 27.88 -32.70 1.71
N VAL A 463 27.89 -32.23 2.97
CA VAL A 463 27.74 -33.09 4.15
C VAL A 463 26.28 -33.55 4.35
N ALA A 464 25.29 -32.77 3.89
CA ALA A 464 23.89 -33.20 3.91
C ALA A 464 23.56 -34.26 2.83
N ASN A 465 24.33 -34.34 1.74
CA ASN A 465 24.07 -35.25 0.62
C ASN A 465 24.92 -36.54 0.65
N SER A 466 25.71 -36.77 1.70
CA SER A 466 26.51 -37.98 1.89
C SER A 466 25.90 -38.89 2.97
N GLY A 467 24.84 -39.64 2.64
CA GLY A 467 24.08 -40.36 3.67
C GLY A 467 23.04 -41.40 3.23
N GLY A 468 23.43 -42.39 2.41
CA GLY A 468 22.79 -43.73 2.40
C GLY A 468 21.54 -43.93 1.54
N GLU A 469 21.61 -44.94 0.65
CA GLU A 469 20.46 -45.46 -0.10
C GLU A 469 19.56 -46.36 0.77
N THR A 470 18.27 -46.45 0.43
CA THR A 470 17.47 -47.70 0.49
C THR A 470 16.17 -47.53 -0.30
N SER A 471 15.63 -48.62 -0.85
CA SER A 471 14.67 -48.60 -1.96
C SER A 471 13.36 -49.38 -1.69
N GLY A 472 12.29 -49.01 -2.40
CA GLY A 472 10.98 -49.70 -2.45
C GLY A 472 9.82 -48.95 -1.78
N GLY A 473 8.59 -48.92 -2.32
CA GLY A 473 8.12 -49.42 -3.61
C GLY A 473 6.60 -49.28 -3.84
N THR A 474 6.21 -48.97 -5.08
CA THR A 474 4.91 -49.22 -5.78
C THR A 474 3.54 -48.70 -5.29
N SER A 475 2.72 -48.40 -6.29
CA SER A 475 1.40 -47.71 -6.24
C SER A 475 0.18 -48.65 -6.21
N ALA A 476 -1.01 -48.09 -6.00
CA ALA A 476 -2.30 -48.66 -6.45
C ALA A 476 -3.27 -47.54 -6.89
N ALA A 477 -4.09 -47.80 -7.92
CA ALA A 477 -4.95 -46.81 -8.59
C ALA A 477 -6.46 -47.04 -8.34
N GLY A 478 -7.28 -46.02 -8.63
CA GLY A 478 -8.75 -46.06 -8.55
C GLY A 478 -9.45 -46.07 -9.91
N THR A 479 -10.76 -46.36 -9.91
CA THR A 479 -11.60 -46.60 -11.11
C THR A 479 -12.61 -45.48 -11.40
N SER A 480 -13.15 -45.45 -12.64
CA SER A 480 -13.94 -44.34 -13.23
C SER A 480 -15.38 -44.75 -13.65
N GLY A 481 -16.26 -43.78 -13.94
CA GLY A 481 -17.61 -43.99 -14.53
C GLY A 481 -18.28 -42.68 -15.04
N VAL A 482 -19.21 -42.76 -16.01
CA VAL A 482 -19.70 -41.64 -16.87
C VAL A 482 -21.23 -41.72 -17.16
N GLY A 483 -21.94 -40.60 -17.40
CA GLY A 483 -23.26 -40.61 -18.11
C GLY A 483 -24.22 -39.38 -18.06
N ALA A 484 -24.34 -38.65 -19.19
CA ALA A 484 -25.51 -37.95 -19.80
C ALA A 484 -26.40 -36.85 -19.11
N GLY A 485 -26.65 -35.74 -19.85
CA GLY A 485 -28.04 -35.24 -20.08
C GLY A 485 -28.60 -33.98 -19.39
N THR A 486 -27.80 -33.01 -18.91
CA THR A 486 -28.28 -32.00 -17.93
C THR A 486 -28.65 -30.62 -18.52
N THR A 487 -29.83 -30.06 -18.15
CA THR A 487 -30.12 -28.61 -18.30
C THR A 487 -29.58 -27.83 -17.10
N ARG A 488 -28.82 -26.76 -17.32
CA ARG A 488 -28.18 -25.97 -16.25
C ARG A 488 -28.84 -24.59 -16.09
N THR A 489 -29.43 -24.35 -14.92
CA THR A 489 -29.83 -23.00 -14.52
C THR A 489 -28.72 -22.36 -13.69
N VAL A 490 -28.43 -21.08 -13.94
CA VAL A 490 -27.43 -20.29 -13.21
C VAL A 490 -28.10 -19.03 -12.67
N ASP A 491 -28.03 -18.80 -11.35
CA ASP A 491 -28.37 -17.49 -10.78
C ASP A 491 -27.28 -16.48 -11.11
N VAL A 492 -27.67 -15.36 -11.72
CA VAL A 492 -26.81 -14.25 -12.13
C VAL A 492 -27.22 -12.99 -11.37
N THR A 493 -26.27 -12.29 -10.77
CA THR A 493 -26.48 -11.06 -10.01
C THR A 493 -25.75 -9.89 -10.68
N LEU A 494 -26.47 -8.79 -10.92
CA LEU A 494 -25.92 -7.51 -11.34
C LEU A 494 -25.72 -6.66 -10.08
N ALA A 495 -24.46 -6.39 -9.71
CA ALA A 495 -24.13 -5.62 -8.51
C ALA A 495 -22.68 -5.10 -8.52
N ASP A 496 -22.42 -3.97 -7.86
CA ASP A 496 -21.07 -3.37 -7.71
C ASP A 496 -20.33 -3.10 -9.04
N MET A 497 -21.03 -2.76 -10.12
CA MET A 497 -20.45 -2.69 -11.48
C MET A 497 -19.81 -4.02 -11.93
N ARG A 498 -20.42 -5.15 -11.55
CA ARG A 498 -20.02 -6.50 -11.97
C ARG A 498 -21.23 -7.39 -12.24
N ILE A 499 -21.02 -8.39 -13.09
CA ILE A 499 -21.90 -9.54 -13.24
C ILE A 499 -21.31 -10.69 -12.40
N ARG A 500 -22.13 -11.38 -11.62
CA ARG A 500 -21.71 -12.52 -10.78
C ARG A 500 -22.62 -13.73 -11.03
N PRO A 501 -22.10 -14.93 -11.38
CA PRO A 501 -20.69 -15.22 -11.66
C PRO A 501 -20.19 -14.48 -12.91
N ALA A 502 -18.91 -14.10 -12.92
CA ALA A 502 -18.27 -13.46 -14.08
C ALA A 502 -17.81 -14.47 -15.15
N ARG A 503 -17.92 -15.77 -14.88
CA ARG A 503 -17.67 -16.84 -15.85
C ARG A 503 -18.45 -18.09 -15.46
N ILE A 504 -19.05 -18.76 -16.43
CA ILE A 504 -19.63 -20.10 -16.28
C ILE A 504 -18.98 -21.08 -17.26
N GLU A 505 -18.86 -22.33 -16.84
CA GLU A 505 -18.39 -23.43 -17.68
C GLU A 505 -19.51 -24.45 -17.86
N VAL A 506 -19.72 -24.89 -19.10
CA VAL A 506 -20.73 -25.90 -19.47
C VAL A 506 -20.14 -26.87 -20.49
N ALA A 507 -20.63 -28.10 -20.54
CA ALA A 507 -20.26 -29.04 -21.60
C ALA A 507 -20.97 -28.65 -22.92
N ALA A 508 -20.37 -28.96 -24.07
CA ALA A 508 -21.00 -28.67 -25.36
C ALA A 508 -22.41 -29.26 -25.47
N GLY A 509 -23.37 -28.46 -25.95
CA GLY A 509 -24.78 -28.85 -26.08
C GLY A 509 -25.60 -28.78 -24.78
N THR A 510 -25.01 -28.36 -23.65
CA THR A 510 -25.75 -28.09 -22.40
C THR A 510 -26.78 -26.97 -22.64
N ALA A 511 -28.05 -27.21 -22.29
CA ALA A 511 -29.06 -26.15 -22.28
C ALA A 511 -28.88 -25.22 -21.07
N VAL A 512 -28.76 -23.91 -21.30
CA VAL A 512 -28.43 -22.91 -20.25
C VAL A 512 -29.56 -21.90 -20.04
N ARG A 513 -29.96 -21.71 -18.78
CA ARG A 513 -30.87 -20.64 -18.35
C ARG A 513 -30.19 -19.73 -17.32
N LEU A 514 -30.21 -18.42 -17.54
CA LEU A 514 -29.66 -17.43 -16.62
C LEU A 514 -30.79 -16.72 -15.85
N LYS A 515 -30.84 -16.87 -14.53
CA LYS A 515 -31.78 -16.15 -13.66
C LYS A 515 -31.12 -14.87 -13.15
N VAL A 516 -31.31 -13.80 -13.90
CA VAL A 516 -30.67 -12.49 -13.70
C VAL A 516 -31.44 -11.67 -12.67
N THR A 517 -30.75 -11.20 -11.63
CA THR A 517 -31.30 -10.34 -10.57
C THR A 517 -30.45 -9.07 -10.43
N ASN A 518 -31.08 -7.89 -10.42
CA ASN A 518 -30.36 -6.65 -10.10
C ASN A 518 -30.41 -6.36 -8.60
N ASN A 519 -29.25 -6.24 -7.96
CA ASN A 519 -29.12 -5.92 -6.53
C ASN A 519 -28.55 -4.52 -6.26
N ASP A 520 -28.15 -3.77 -7.28
CA ASP A 520 -27.75 -2.36 -7.16
C ASP A 520 -28.98 -1.43 -7.14
N ALA A 521 -28.84 -0.25 -6.55
CA ALA A 521 -29.83 0.84 -6.67
C ALA A 521 -29.85 1.47 -8.08
N GLN A 522 -28.77 1.31 -8.85
CA GLN A 522 -28.72 1.66 -10.26
C GLN A 522 -29.40 0.57 -11.09
N ARG A 523 -30.14 0.95 -12.13
CA ARG A 523 -30.73 -0.01 -13.08
C ARG A 523 -29.61 -0.68 -13.88
N HIS A 524 -29.81 -1.95 -14.26
CA HIS A 524 -28.89 -2.69 -15.13
C HIS A 524 -29.67 -3.69 -15.98
N ASP A 525 -29.08 -4.13 -17.08
CA ASP A 525 -29.55 -5.25 -17.90
C ASP A 525 -28.44 -6.30 -18.09
N LEU A 526 -28.78 -7.38 -18.79
CA LEU A 526 -27.84 -8.37 -19.27
C LEU A 526 -28.16 -8.71 -20.74
N LYS A 527 -27.25 -8.34 -21.64
CA LYS A 527 -27.23 -8.72 -23.05
C LYS A 527 -26.23 -9.84 -23.27
N VAL A 528 -26.61 -10.89 -24.01
CA VAL A 528 -25.69 -11.97 -24.42
C VAL A 528 -25.31 -11.81 -25.90
N GLU A 529 -24.05 -12.11 -26.22
CA GLU A 529 -23.50 -12.18 -27.57
C GLU A 529 -24.30 -13.15 -28.46
N ASP A 530 -24.70 -12.67 -29.64
CA ASP A 530 -25.58 -13.36 -30.59
C ASP A 530 -26.81 -14.03 -29.95
N GLY A 531 -27.35 -13.38 -28.91
CA GLY A 531 -28.36 -13.95 -28.03
C GLY A 531 -29.36 -12.93 -27.50
N PRO A 532 -30.30 -13.37 -26.65
CA PRO A 532 -31.35 -12.53 -26.08
C PRO A 532 -30.78 -11.56 -25.02
N ALA A 533 -31.62 -10.62 -24.57
CA ALA A 533 -31.31 -9.67 -23.52
C ALA A 533 -32.44 -9.59 -22.48
N THR A 534 -32.12 -9.21 -21.24
CA THR A 534 -33.16 -8.80 -20.27
C THR A 534 -33.64 -7.38 -20.56
N PRO A 535 -34.85 -6.99 -20.14
CA PRO A 535 -35.19 -5.58 -19.98
C PRO A 535 -34.32 -4.93 -18.88
N MET A 536 -34.29 -3.59 -18.82
CA MET A 536 -33.63 -2.83 -17.75
C MET A 536 -34.29 -3.06 -16.38
N LEU A 537 -33.62 -3.85 -15.55
CA LEU A 537 -34.10 -4.30 -14.23
C LEU A 537 -33.95 -3.19 -13.18
N ALA A 538 -34.99 -2.92 -12.40
CA ALA A 538 -34.89 -2.07 -11.21
C ALA A 538 -34.25 -2.84 -10.03
N GLN A 539 -33.96 -2.14 -8.93
CA GLN A 539 -33.42 -2.79 -7.74
C GLN A 539 -34.35 -3.89 -7.21
N GLY A 540 -33.86 -5.11 -7.08
CA GLY A 540 -34.60 -6.29 -6.65
C GLY A 540 -35.33 -7.04 -7.76
N ASP A 541 -35.39 -6.51 -8.99
CA ASP A 541 -36.03 -7.20 -10.12
C ASP A 541 -35.24 -8.46 -10.53
N THR A 542 -35.97 -9.55 -10.77
CA THR A 542 -35.44 -10.80 -11.33
C THR A 542 -36.10 -11.13 -12.67
N ARG A 543 -35.33 -11.58 -13.67
CA ARG A 543 -35.84 -12.16 -14.93
C ARG A 543 -35.02 -13.40 -15.31
N VAL A 544 -35.66 -14.35 -15.99
CA VAL A 544 -34.97 -15.54 -16.54
C VAL A 544 -34.74 -15.35 -18.03
N LEU A 545 -33.49 -15.54 -18.45
CA LEU A 545 -33.02 -15.47 -19.83
C LEU A 545 -32.65 -16.88 -20.27
N ASP A 546 -33.41 -17.45 -21.21
CA ASP A 546 -33.14 -18.78 -21.76
C ASP A 546 -32.22 -18.67 -22.98
N LEU A 547 -31.12 -19.42 -22.98
CA LEU A 547 -30.13 -19.43 -24.06
C LEU A 547 -30.22 -20.70 -24.91
N GLY A 548 -31.01 -21.70 -24.49
CA GLY A 548 -31.02 -23.01 -25.13
C GLY A 548 -29.65 -23.73 -25.06
N PRO A 549 -29.40 -24.72 -25.93
CA PRO A 549 -28.13 -25.44 -26.02
C PRO A 549 -26.97 -24.53 -26.43
N VAL A 550 -25.92 -24.46 -25.60
CA VAL A 550 -24.72 -23.66 -25.88
C VAL A 550 -23.62 -24.56 -26.46
N ALA A 551 -23.15 -24.23 -27.67
CA ALA A 551 -22.15 -25.01 -28.42
C ALA A 551 -20.84 -24.25 -28.72
N LYS A 552 -20.77 -22.96 -28.38
CA LYS A 552 -19.57 -22.11 -28.52
C LYS A 552 -19.48 -21.14 -27.35
N ASN A 553 -18.28 -20.62 -27.10
CA ASN A 553 -18.06 -19.55 -26.12
C ASN A 553 -18.84 -18.29 -26.51
N ARG A 554 -19.33 -17.52 -25.51
CA ARG A 554 -20.06 -16.26 -25.68
C ARG A 554 -19.79 -15.29 -24.53
N GLU A 555 -19.72 -14.00 -24.80
CA GLU A 555 -19.73 -12.95 -23.78
C GLU A 555 -21.17 -12.52 -23.41
N ALA A 556 -21.36 -12.01 -22.20
CA ALA A 556 -22.55 -11.27 -21.78
C ALA A 556 -22.16 -9.98 -21.03
N TRP A 557 -22.91 -8.89 -21.17
CA TRP A 557 -22.59 -7.59 -20.58
C TRP A 557 -23.81 -6.75 -20.21
N CYS A 558 -23.61 -5.72 -19.37
CA CYS A 558 -24.59 -4.64 -19.14
C CYS A 558 -24.39 -3.54 -20.20
N THR A 559 -25.47 -3.10 -20.84
CA THR A 559 -25.46 -2.20 -22.01
C THR A 559 -25.31 -0.71 -21.66
N LEU A 560 -25.44 -0.35 -20.38
CA LEU A 560 -25.27 1.04 -19.94
C LEU A 560 -23.89 1.60 -20.32
N PRO A 561 -23.80 2.87 -20.77
CA PRO A 561 -22.53 3.51 -21.14
C PRO A 561 -21.48 3.36 -20.04
N GLY A 562 -20.28 2.92 -20.41
CA GLY A 562 -19.18 2.68 -19.47
C GLY A 562 -19.32 1.46 -18.55
N HIS A 563 -20.45 0.75 -18.51
CA HIS A 563 -20.63 -0.41 -17.62
C HIS A 563 -19.85 -1.63 -18.10
N LYS A 564 -19.96 -2.00 -19.39
CA LYS A 564 -19.12 -3.04 -20.02
C LYS A 564 -17.63 -2.72 -19.79
N ALA A 565 -17.21 -1.50 -20.13
CA ALA A 565 -15.84 -0.99 -19.93
C ALA A 565 -15.38 -1.00 -18.46
N ALA A 566 -16.30 -0.81 -17.50
CA ALA A 566 -15.96 -0.82 -16.09
C ALA A 566 -15.70 -2.23 -15.53
N GLY A 567 -16.18 -3.28 -16.22
CA GLY A 567 -16.09 -4.68 -15.83
C GLY A 567 -17.44 -5.39 -15.60
N MET A 568 -18.55 -4.85 -16.13
CA MET A 568 -19.84 -5.57 -16.19
C MET A 568 -19.87 -6.50 -17.39
N THR A 569 -19.02 -7.53 -17.34
CA THR A 569 -18.95 -8.62 -18.32
C THR A 569 -19.03 -9.98 -17.63
N MET A 570 -19.44 -11.00 -18.38
CA MET A 570 -19.54 -12.39 -17.95
C MET A 570 -19.25 -13.34 -19.12
N ASP A 571 -18.35 -14.30 -18.93
CA ASP A 571 -18.03 -15.30 -19.95
C ASP A 571 -18.93 -16.54 -19.82
N ILE A 572 -19.38 -17.08 -20.95
CA ILE A 572 -20.01 -18.40 -21.05
C ILE A 572 -19.05 -19.27 -21.85
N VAL A 573 -18.38 -20.23 -21.20
CA VAL A 573 -17.37 -21.08 -21.83
C VAL A 573 -17.83 -22.52 -21.95
N VAL A 574 -17.63 -23.09 -23.14
CA VAL A 574 -17.89 -24.48 -23.48
C VAL A 574 -16.62 -25.31 -23.27
N LYS A 575 -16.77 -26.50 -22.68
CA LYS A 575 -15.72 -27.51 -22.53
C LYS A 575 -16.02 -28.72 -23.41
N ASP A 576 -15.04 -29.11 -24.21
CA ASP A 576 -15.04 -30.32 -25.03
C ASP A 576 -14.22 -31.43 -24.34
N GLU A 577 -14.74 -32.66 -24.34
CA GLU A 577 -14.03 -33.85 -23.85
C GLU A 577 -13.19 -34.48 -24.97
N LYS A 578 -12.12 -33.78 -25.37
CA LYS A 578 -10.89 -34.31 -26.01
C LYS A 578 -9.97 -33.15 -26.40
N ASP A 579 -8.76 -33.14 -25.84
CA ASP A 579 -7.50 -33.21 -26.59
C ASP A 579 -6.30 -32.93 -25.66
N GLU A 580 -5.52 -33.99 -25.41
CA GLU A 580 -4.09 -33.89 -25.09
C GLU A 580 -3.32 -34.39 -26.32
N LYS A 581 -2.25 -33.66 -26.71
CA LYS A 581 -1.37 -33.80 -27.90
C LYS A 581 -1.81 -32.94 -29.10
N ASP A 582 -0.96 -32.15 -29.75
CA ASP A 582 0.48 -32.31 -30.03
C ASP A 582 1.28 -30.97 -30.00
N GLU A 583 2.61 -31.07 -30.09
CA GLU A 583 3.54 -29.93 -30.23
C GLU A 583 3.82 -29.57 -31.71
N ASN A 584 4.21 -28.31 -31.94
CA ASN A 584 4.91 -27.74 -33.12
C ASN A 584 4.16 -27.65 -34.47
N GLY A 585 4.14 -26.44 -35.03
CA GLY A 585 3.74 -26.13 -36.41
C GLY A 585 3.96 -24.64 -36.73
N GLU A 586 4.68 -24.36 -37.82
CA GLU A 586 5.13 -23.01 -38.23
C GLU A 586 4.04 -22.17 -38.94
N ASN A 587 4.40 -20.93 -39.26
CA ASN A 587 3.67 -19.91 -40.04
C ASN A 587 2.86 -20.42 -41.27
N ASP A 588 1.76 -19.72 -41.61
CA ASP A 588 1.66 -18.99 -42.90
C ASP A 588 0.60 -17.86 -42.85
N ASP A 589 0.65 -16.95 -43.84
CA ASP A 589 -0.04 -15.66 -43.92
C ASP A 589 -1.41 -15.67 -44.64
N THR A 590 -2.07 -14.50 -44.61
CA THR A 590 -3.10 -13.98 -45.54
C THR A 590 -4.56 -14.48 -45.42
N ALA A 591 -5.48 -13.53 -45.14
CA ALA A 591 -6.41 -13.00 -46.17
C ALA A 591 -7.22 -11.81 -45.63
N THR A 592 -7.31 -10.75 -46.43
CA THR A 592 -8.21 -9.60 -46.25
C THR A 592 -9.61 -9.89 -46.80
N ASP A 593 -10.67 -9.39 -46.14
CA ASP A 593 -11.74 -8.71 -46.88
C ASP A 593 -12.44 -7.65 -46.01
N SER A 594 -13.28 -6.83 -46.65
CA SER A 594 -13.70 -5.49 -46.22
C SER A 594 -15.20 -5.25 -46.45
N SER A 595 -15.81 -4.39 -45.64
CA SER A 595 -17.03 -3.65 -46.03
C SER A 595 -17.35 -2.53 -45.01
N ALA A 596 -17.55 -1.30 -45.50
CA ALA A 596 -18.08 -0.15 -44.76
C ALA A 596 -19.63 -0.21 -44.77
N HIS A 597 -20.42 0.46 -43.91
CA HIS A 597 -20.65 1.89 -43.62
C HIS A 597 -21.50 1.95 -42.31
N GLU A 598 -21.70 3.03 -41.53
CA GLU A 598 -21.33 4.47 -41.50
C GLU A 598 -21.37 4.91 -40.00
N GLY A 599 -21.12 6.14 -39.52
CA GLY A 599 -20.89 7.46 -40.10
C GLY A 599 -21.20 8.54 -39.04
N HIS A 600 -20.20 9.04 -38.30
CA HIS A 600 -20.29 10.23 -37.42
C HIS A 600 -18.90 10.83 -37.18
N GLU A 601 -18.86 12.14 -36.90
CA GLU A 601 -17.67 12.99 -37.09
C GLU A 601 -16.49 12.75 -36.14
N SER A 602 -15.30 13.13 -36.63
CA SER A 602 -13.97 12.86 -36.07
C SER A 602 -13.63 13.62 -34.78
N ALA A 603 -12.95 12.94 -33.85
CA ALA A 603 -11.88 13.54 -33.05
C ALA A 603 -10.82 12.50 -32.61
N ALA A 604 -9.58 12.69 -33.09
CA ALA A 604 -8.33 12.05 -32.65
C ALA A 604 -8.19 10.52 -32.75
N ASP A 605 -7.91 10.03 -33.96
CA ASP A 605 -7.17 8.80 -34.18
C ASP A 605 -5.66 9.08 -34.20
N GLY A 606 -4.87 8.36 -33.39
CA GLY A 606 -3.39 8.27 -33.42
C GLY A 606 -2.51 9.52 -33.19
N GLY A 607 -2.95 10.71 -33.55
CA GLY A 607 -2.19 11.97 -33.45
C GLY A 607 -2.41 12.72 -32.14
N GLY A 608 -1.35 13.26 -31.56
CA GLY A 608 -1.43 14.10 -30.35
C GLY A 608 -2.13 15.44 -30.59
N LEU A 609 -2.55 16.09 -29.51
CA LEU A 609 -3.16 17.43 -29.55
C LEU A 609 -2.23 18.47 -30.17
N ASP A 610 -2.72 19.20 -31.18
CA ASP A 610 -2.05 20.41 -31.67
C ASP A 610 -2.38 21.60 -30.74
N LEU A 611 -1.52 21.78 -29.73
CA LEU A 611 -1.61 22.88 -28.78
C LEU A 611 -1.13 24.23 -29.36
N SER A 612 -0.66 24.26 -30.61
CA SER A 612 -0.19 25.46 -31.31
C SER A 612 -1.24 26.09 -32.24
N ALA A 613 -2.36 25.41 -32.48
CA ALA A 613 -3.49 25.93 -33.22
C ALA A 613 -4.24 27.07 -32.48
N ASP A 614 -5.03 27.86 -33.20
CA ASP A 614 -5.93 28.87 -32.63
C ASP A 614 -7.22 28.22 -32.08
N PHE A 615 -7.79 28.80 -31.03
CA PHE A 615 -9.16 28.48 -30.59
C PHE A 615 -10.22 28.91 -31.62
N SER A 616 -11.38 28.27 -31.60
CA SER A 616 -12.46 28.59 -32.55
C SER A 616 -12.98 30.03 -32.42
N THR A 617 -13.41 30.63 -33.54
CA THR A 617 -13.81 32.05 -33.60
C THR A 617 -14.89 32.38 -32.55
N GLY A 618 -14.61 33.34 -31.68
CA GLY A 618 -15.53 33.76 -30.61
C GLY A 618 -15.40 32.98 -29.30
N TRP A 619 -14.49 32.01 -29.21
CA TRP A 619 -14.13 31.36 -27.96
C TRP A 619 -13.46 32.35 -26.98
N GLN A 620 -13.69 32.15 -25.68
CA GLN A 620 -13.13 32.93 -24.59
C GLN A 620 -12.53 31.99 -23.53
N SER A 621 -11.40 32.36 -22.93
CA SER A 621 -10.82 31.63 -21.82
C SER A 621 -11.75 31.63 -20.61
N ARG A 622 -11.60 30.61 -19.76
CA ARG A 622 -12.21 30.62 -18.43
C ARG A 622 -11.68 31.78 -17.62
N ASP A 623 -12.60 32.57 -17.07
CA ASP A 623 -12.24 33.57 -16.08
C ASP A 623 -11.51 32.89 -14.91
N ALA A 624 -10.34 33.41 -14.57
CA ALA A 624 -9.54 32.96 -13.44
C ALA A 624 -9.75 33.87 -12.22
N ASP A 625 -10.35 35.05 -12.38
CA ASP A 625 -10.50 36.03 -11.29
C ASP A 625 -11.40 35.47 -10.18
N LEU A 626 -10.84 35.32 -8.99
CA LEU A 626 -11.60 34.94 -7.81
C LEU A 626 -12.32 36.18 -7.27
N THR A 627 -13.56 36.37 -7.73
CA THR A 627 -14.43 37.43 -7.20
C THR A 627 -14.53 37.37 -5.66
N PRO A 628 -14.57 38.51 -4.95
CA PRO A 628 -14.61 38.52 -3.49
C PRO A 628 -15.78 37.72 -2.90
N ALA A 629 -15.55 37.04 -1.78
CA ALA A 629 -16.56 36.24 -1.09
C ALA A 629 -17.88 37.02 -0.91
N PRO A 630 -19.04 36.47 -1.35
CA PRO A 630 -20.33 37.15 -1.25
C PRO A 630 -20.68 37.56 0.19
N GLY A 631 -21.45 38.63 0.32
CA GLY A 631 -21.95 39.09 1.62
C GLY A 631 -22.99 38.14 2.23
N GLY A 632 -23.06 38.12 3.55
CA GLY A 632 -23.93 37.21 4.32
C GLY A 632 -23.19 36.01 4.88
N THR A 633 -23.92 35.07 5.48
CA THR A 633 -23.37 33.85 6.11
C THR A 633 -24.05 32.56 5.64
N VAL A 634 -24.95 32.67 4.65
CA VAL A 634 -25.65 31.55 4.03
C VAL A 634 -25.63 31.73 2.52
N HIS A 635 -24.83 30.93 1.83
CA HIS A 635 -24.65 30.94 0.39
C HIS A 635 -25.54 29.88 -0.24
N LYS A 636 -26.51 30.31 -1.06
CA LYS A 636 -27.41 29.41 -1.78
C LYS A 636 -26.99 29.29 -3.23
N VAL A 637 -26.85 28.06 -3.73
CA VAL A 637 -26.38 27.77 -5.10
C VAL A 637 -27.23 26.65 -5.69
N GLU A 638 -27.57 26.75 -6.97
CA GLU A 638 -28.16 25.64 -7.73
C GLU A 638 -27.15 25.17 -8.77
N LEU A 639 -26.87 23.87 -8.81
CA LEU A 639 -25.92 23.24 -9.71
C LEU A 639 -26.64 22.19 -10.55
N HIS A 640 -26.65 22.40 -11.86
CA HIS A 640 -27.25 21.49 -12.84
C HIS A 640 -26.19 20.51 -13.33
N ALA A 641 -26.44 19.22 -13.16
CA ALA A 641 -25.58 18.15 -13.67
C ALA A 641 -26.07 17.75 -15.07
N ALA A 642 -25.25 17.98 -16.09
CA ALA A 642 -25.64 17.85 -17.50
C ALA A 642 -24.44 17.55 -18.43
N HIS A 643 -24.74 17.06 -19.63
CA HIS A 643 -23.76 16.96 -20.73
C HIS A 643 -23.67 18.28 -21.50
N THR A 644 -22.47 18.81 -21.69
CA THR A 644 -22.23 20.06 -22.43
C THR A 644 -21.03 19.92 -23.35
N THR A 645 -21.19 20.22 -24.64
CA THR A 645 -20.07 20.27 -25.57
C THR A 645 -19.31 21.57 -25.39
N VAL A 646 -18.04 21.46 -25.01
CA VAL A 646 -17.14 22.60 -24.78
C VAL A 646 -15.82 22.40 -25.54
N GLU A 647 -15.13 23.49 -25.82
CA GLU A 647 -13.79 23.44 -26.41
C GLU A 647 -12.74 23.25 -25.30
N VAL A 648 -12.02 22.12 -25.36
CA VAL A 648 -11.13 21.61 -24.29
C VAL A 648 -9.64 21.76 -24.62
N ALA A 649 -9.32 22.02 -25.88
CA ALA A 649 -8.02 22.43 -26.39
C ALA A 649 -8.27 23.22 -27.70
N PRO A 650 -7.30 23.98 -28.24
CA PRO A 650 -7.51 24.76 -29.46
C PRO A 650 -8.09 23.93 -30.62
N GLY A 651 -9.25 24.33 -31.13
CA GLY A 651 -9.95 23.62 -32.22
C GLY A 651 -10.63 22.30 -31.81
N VAL A 652 -10.46 21.81 -30.58
CA VAL A 652 -10.96 20.50 -30.13
C VAL A 652 -12.16 20.65 -29.21
N LYS A 653 -13.34 20.28 -29.73
CA LYS A 653 -14.60 20.27 -28.98
C LYS A 653 -14.96 18.87 -28.52
N GLN A 654 -15.35 18.74 -27.26
CA GLN A 654 -15.73 17.48 -26.63
C GLN A 654 -16.98 17.66 -25.77
N GLN A 655 -17.88 16.67 -25.78
CA GLN A 655 -18.94 16.57 -24.80
C GLN A 655 -18.34 16.25 -23.43
N MET A 656 -18.55 17.12 -22.45
CA MET A 656 -18.10 16.96 -21.07
C MET A 656 -19.31 16.73 -20.15
N TRP A 657 -19.09 16.06 -19.02
CA TRP A 657 -20.05 15.95 -17.94
C TRP A 657 -19.79 17.08 -16.95
N THR A 658 -20.77 17.95 -16.74
CA THR A 658 -20.56 19.25 -16.13
C THR A 658 -21.39 19.45 -14.86
N PHE A 659 -20.97 20.39 -14.02
CA PHE A 659 -21.84 21.05 -13.06
C PHE A 659 -22.01 22.51 -13.50
N GLY A 660 -23.24 22.99 -13.66
CA GLY A 660 -23.51 24.36 -14.10
C GLY A 660 -23.09 24.66 -15.55
N GLY A 661 -23.05 23.64 -16.42
CA GLY A 661 -22.66 23.79 -17.83
C GLY A 661 -21.15 23.95 -18.08
N THR A 662 -20.32 23.79 -17.06
CA THR A 662 -18.87 23.98 -17.15
C THR A 662 -18.08 22.80 -16.56
N ALA A 663 -16.86 22.60 -17.08
CA ALA A 663 -15.85 21.70 -16.55
C ALA A 663 -14.53 22.50 -16.45
N PRO A 664 -13.99 22.77 -15.25
CA PRO A 664 -14.63 22.57 -13.94
C PRO A 664 -15.97 23.29 -13.80
N GLY A 665 -16.79 22.84 -12.84
CA GLY A 665 -17.97 23.56 -12.39
C GLY A 665 -17.63 24.88 -11.66
N PRO A 666 -18.63 25.74 -11.38
CA PRO A 666 -18.44 27.03 -10.73
C PRO A 666 -17.62 26.98 -9.43
N THR A 667 -16.68 27.90 -9.25
CA THR A 667 -15.98 28.08 -7.97
C THR A 667 -16.94 28.68 -6.94
N LEU A 668 -17.05 28.04 -5.77
CA LEU A 668 -17.84 28.57 -4.65
C LEU A 668 -16.90 29.31 -3.68
N HIS A 669 -17.23 30.52 -3.27
CA HIS A 669 -16.38 31.33 -2.38
C HIS A 669 -17.15 31.74 -1.11
N GLY A 670 -16.50 31.67 0.05
CA GLY A 670 -17.04 32.11 1.33
C GLY A 670 -15.96 32.21 2.41
N LYS A 671 -16.38 32.36 3.67
CA LYS A 671 -15.49 32.54 4.83
C LYS A 671 -15.70 31.45 5.88
N VAL A 672 -14.72 31.25 6.76
CA VAL A 672 -14.87 30.30 7.89
C VAL A 672 -16.07 30.67 8.74
N GLY A 673 -17.01 29.72 8.87
CA GLY A 673 -18.26 29.88 9.59
C GLY A 673 -19.50 29.94 8.69
N ASP A 674 -19.34 30.24 7.40
CA ASP A 674 -20.46 30.33 6.45
C ASP A 674 -21.13 28.97 6.19
N VAL A 675 -22.39 29.02 5.74
CA VAL A 675 -23.18 27.82 5.41
C VAL A 675 -23.51 27.81 3.92
N PHE A 676 -23.06 26.78 3.22
CA PHE A 676 -23.43 26.54 1.83
C PHE A 676 -24.67 25.64 1.79
N GLU A 677 -25.68 26.04 1.03
CA GLU A 677 -26.87 25.27 0.70
C GLU A 677 -26.93 25.12 -0.82
N VAL A 678 -26.45 23.97 -1.30
CA VAL A 678 -26.33 23.65 -2.72
C VAL A 678 -27.46 22.72 -3.13
N THR A 679 -28.31 23.15 -4.06
CA THR A 679 -29.29 22.30 -4.72
C THR A 679 -28.63 21.69 -5.96
N LEU A 680 -28.36 20.39 -5.93
CA LEU A 680 -28.01 19.62 -7.12
C LEU A 680 -29.30 19.25 -7.86
N VAL A 681 -29.38 19.54 -9.16
CA VAL A 681 -30.43 19.09 -10.09
C VAL A 681 -29.78 18.19 -11.13
N ASN A 682 -30.37 17.03 -11.42
CA ASN A 682 -29.85 16.14 -12.46
C ASN A 682 -30.65 16.28 -13.75
N ASP A 683 -30.10 16.99 -14.72
CA ASP A 683 -30.70 17.21 -16.04
C ASP A 683 -30.20 16.20 -17.10
N ASP A 684 -29.22 15.36 -16.78
CA ASP A 684 -28.90 14.20 -17.61
C ASP A 684 -30.11 13.25 -17.65
N HIS A 685 -30.47 12.80 -18.85
CA HIS A 685 -31.58 11.89 -19.12
C HIS A 685 -31.18 10.41 -19.03
N GLY A 686 -29.88 10.10 -19.05
CA GLY A 686 -29.35 8.74 -19.12
C GLY A 686 -28.63 8.24 -17.86
N MET A 687 -27.97 9.12 -17.10
CA MET A 687 -27.16 8.73 -15.93
C MET A 687 -27.64 9.37 -14.63
N GLY A 688 -27.34 8.69 -13.52
CA GLY A 688 -27.44 9.28 -12.19
C GLY A 688 -26.20 10.12 -11.86
N HIS A 689 -26.40 11.20 -11.11
CA HIS A 689 -25.33 12.09 -10.66
C HIS A 689 -25.46 12.36 -9.16
N GLY A 690 -24.38 12.81 -8.52
CA GLY A 690 -24.33 13.12 -7.09
C GLY A 690 -23.27 14.19 -6.83
N ILE A 691 -23.09 14.65 -5.59
CA ILE A 691 -22.07 15.66 -5.28
C ILE A 691 -21.46 15.45 -3.88
N ASP A 692 -20.16 15.66 -3.79
CA ASP A 692 -19.33 15.62 -2.59
C ASP A 692 -18.55 16.92 -2.47
N PHE A 693 -18.54 17.53 -1.28
CA PHE A 693 -17.87 18.79 -0.97
C PHE A 693 -16.86 18.57 0.15
N HIS A 694 -15.55 18.64 -0.14
CA HIS A 694 -14.50 18.36 0.86
C HIS A 694 -14.42 19.44 1.95
N ALA A 695 -14.96 20.63 1.69
CA ALA A 695 -15.14 21.69 2.69
C ALA A 695 -16.24 21.38 3.75
N GLY A 696 -17.04 20.32 3.55
CA GLY A 696 -18.12 19.91 4.44
C GLY A 696 -17.83 18.60 5.18
N SER A 697 -18.19 18.53 6.47
CA SER A 697 -18.06 17.32 7.29
C SER A 697 -19.43 16.70 7.60
N LEU A 698 -19.97 15.91 6.66
CA LEU A 698 -21.27 15.23 6.78
C LEU A 698 -21.13 13.72 6.61
N ALA A 699 -22.11 12.96 7.13
CA ALA A 699 -22.25 11.55 6.78
C ALA A 699 -22.75 11.41 5.33
N PRO A 700 -22.16 10.56 4.48
CA PRO A 700 -22.40 10.57 3.03
C PRO A 700 -23.79 10.08 2.62
N ASP A 701 -24.40 9.17 3.40
CA ASP A 701 -25.54 8.33 2.99
C ASP A 701 -26.78 9.08 2.47
N ARG A 702 -26.93 10.36 2.87
CA ARG A 702 -28.00 11.25 2.40
C ARG A 702 -27.52 12.37 1.47
N PRO A 703 -26.59 13.26 1.87
CA PRO A 703 -26.20 14.42 1.06
C PRO A 703 -25.34 14.06 -0.16
N MET A 704 -24.65 12.91 -0.17
CA MET A 704 -23.76 12.49 -1.26
C MET A 704 -24.31 11.32 -2.09
N ARG A 705 -25.60 10.97 -1.93
CA ARG A 705 -26.21 9.89 -2.72
C ARG A 705 -26.33 10.28 -4.20
N THR A 706 -26.32 9.29 -5.08
CA THR A 706 -26.76 9.47 -6.48
C THR A 706 -28.24 9.82 -6.53
N ILE A 707 -28.59 10.85 -7.29
CA ILE A 707 -29.93 11.17 -7.76
C ILE A 707 -30.09 10.75 -9.22
N GLN A 708 -31.28 10.25 -9.56
CA GLN A 708 -31.63 9.80 -10.92
C GLN A 708 -31.95 10.98 -11.85
N PRO A 709 -32.05 10.78 -13.18
CA PRO A 709 -32.56 11.78 -14.12
C PRO A 709 -33.83 12.48 -13.63
N GLY A 710 -33.84 13.81 -13.64
CA GLY A 710 -34.95 14.67 -13.22
C GLY A 710 -35.15 14.83 -11.71
N GLU A 711 -34.34 14.16 -10.87
CA GLU A 711 -34.37 14.33 -9.41
C GLU A 711 -33.55 15.56 -8.95
N ARG A 712 -33.72 15.93 -7.67
CA ARG A 712 -32.96 17.01 -7.02
C ARG A 712 -32.53 16.68 -5.59
N LEU A 713 -31.45 17.30 -5.12
CA LEU A 713 -30.82 17.03 -3.83
C LEU A 713 -30.22 18.31 -3.21
N VAL A 714 -30.72 18.71 -2.04
CA VAL A 714 -30.15 19.81 -1.25
C VAL A 714 -29.03 19.29 -0.35
N TYR A 715 -27.79 19.65 -0.65
CA TYR A 715 -26.60 19.45 0.18
C TYR A 715 -26.37 20.73 0.99
N ARG A 716 -26.42 20.65 2.33
CA ARG A 716 -26.19 21.82 3.22
C ARG A 716 -25.06 21.56 4.22
N PHE A 717 -23.98 22.34 4.18
CA PHE A 717 -22.84 22.23 5.10
C PHE A 717 -22.36 23.59 5.62
N ARG A 718 -21.74 23.59 6.81
CA ARG A 718 -20.99 24.74 7.34
C ARG A 718 -19.51 24.58 7.01
N ALA A 719 -18.89 25.61 6.44
CA ALA A 719 -17.46 25.67 6.18
C ALA A 719 -16.68 25.99 7.47
N GLU A 720 -16.34 24.96 8.26
CA GLU A 720 -15.65 25.17 9.54
C GLU A 720 -14.12 25.35 9.42
N LYS A 721 -13.55 25.25 8.21
CA LYS A 721 -12.11 25.25 7.97
C LYS A 721 -11.79 26.03 6.69
N ALA A 722 -10.73 26.83 6.75
CA ALA A 722 -10.22 27.60 5.63
C ALA A 722 -9.38 26.73 4.67
N GLY A 723 -9.30 27.15 3.42
CA GLY A 723 -8.55 26.48 2.35
C GLY A 723 -9.27 26.55 1.01
N ALA A 724 -8.57 26.12 -0.03
CA ALA A 724 -9.20 25.75 -1.30
C ALA A 724 -9.44 24.24 -1.29
N TRP A 725 -10.69 23.86 -1.52
CA TRP A 725 -11.19 22.49 -1.39
C TRP A 725 -11.73 22.00 -2.72
N LEU A 726 -11.59 20.70 -2.99
CA LEU A 726 -12.26 20.07 -4.11
C LEU A 726 -13.75 19.84 -3.80
N TYR A 727 -14.60 19.98 -4.81
CA TYR A 727 -15.88 19.30 -4.86
C TYR A 727 -15.98 18.50 -6.17
N HIS A 728 -16.70 17.38 -6.16
CA HIS A 728 -16.83 16.53 -7.34
C HIS A 728 -18.08 15.64 -7.29
N CYS A 729 -18.37 14.96 -8.40
CA CYS A 729 -19.45 13.97 -8.43
C CYS A 729 -19.15 12.78 -7.51
N SER A 730 -20.16 12.32 -6.77
CA SER A 730 -20.07 11.17 -5.84
C SER A 730 -20.57 9.85 -6.44
N THR A 731 -21.09 9.85 -7.66
CA THR A 731 -21.64 8.66 -8.32
C THR A 731 -20.55 7.73 -8.84
N LYS A 732 -20.81 6.42 -8.80
CA LYS A 732 -19.91 5.40 -9.34
C LYS A 732 -20.15 5.23 -10.85
N PRO A 733 -19.10 5.06 -11.67
CA PRO A 733 -17.67 5.04 -11.32
C PRO A 733 -17.06 6.46 -11.29
N MET A 734 -16.72 6.97 -10.10
CA MET A 734 -16.27 8.37 -9.88
C MET A 734 -15.10 8.81 -10.77
N LEU A 735 -14.19 7.89 -11.13
CA LEU A 735 -13.08 8.17 -12.06
C LEU A 735 -13.58 8.74 -13.40
N GLN A 736 -14.69 8.22 -13.93
CA GLN A 736 -15.29 8.71 -15.17
C GLN A 736 -15.96 10.06 -14.96
N HIS A 737 -16.72 10.23 -13.88
CA HIS A 737 -17.38 11.52 -13.62
C HIS A 737 -16.38 12.66 -13.43
N ILE A 738 -15.31 12.44 -12.67
CA ILE A 738 -14.24 13.44 -12.49
C ILE A 738 -13.48 13.63 -13.82
N GLY A 739 -13.02 12.54 -14.45
CA GLY A 739 -12.26 12.62 -15.71
C GLY A 739 -13.05 13.22 -16.90
N ASN A 740 -14.38 13.24 -16.84
CA ASN A 740 -15.25 13.89 -17.83
C ASN A 740 -15.67 15.32 -17.45
N GLY A 741 -15.22 15.87 -16.31
CA GLY A 741 -15.42 17.29 -15.97
C GLY A 741 -16.22 17.61 -14.71
N MET A 742 -16.77 16.62 -13.99
CA MET A 742 -17.63 16.85 -12.82
C MET A 742 -16.84 17.11 -11.53
N TYR A 743 -16.07 18.19 -11.53
CA TYR A 743 -15.28 18.70 -10.39
C TYR A 743 -15.26 20.23 -10.36
N GLY A 744 -14.92 20.83 -9.22
CA GLY A 744 -14.74 22.27 -9.08
C GLY A 744 -14.13 22.65 -7.72
N ALA A 745 -13.97 23.95 -7.46
CA ALA A 745 -13.35 24.45 -6.24
C ALA A 745 -14.35 25.07 -5.25
N VAL A 746 -14.09 24.91 -3.95
CA VAL A 746 -14.65 25.76 -2.89
C VAL A 746 -13.50 26.48 -2.20
N VAL A 747 -13.46 27.80 -2.28
CA VAL A 747 -12.48 28.64 -1.57
C VAL A 747 -13.11 29.17 -0.28
N ILE A 748 -12.45 28.94 0.85
CA ILE A 748 -12.86 29.42 2.17
C ILE A 748 -11.74 30.26 2.79
N ASP A 749 -11.97 31.56 2.94
CA ASP A 749 -11.00 32.49 3.51
C ASP A 749 -10.56 32.11 4.93
N PRO A 750 -9.25 32.08 5.25
CA PRO A 750 -8.78 32.09 6.63
C PRO A 750 -9.12 33.44 7.32
N PRO A 751 -9.43 33.42 8.63
CA PRO A 751 -9.66 34.65 9.38
C PRO A 751 -8.47 35.61 9.27
N GLY A 752 -8.74 36.86 8.90
CA GLY A 752 -7.71 37.89 8.75
C GLY A 752 -6.84 37.77 7.49
N LEU A 753 -7.30 37.06 6.45
CA LEU A 753 -6.63 37.02 5.14
C LEU A 753 -6.33 38.44 4.65
N ALA A 754 -5.06 38.70 4.31
CA ALA A 754 -4.62 39.99 3.82
C ALA A 754 -5.21 40.27 2.42
N LYS A 755 -5.44 41.55 2.10
CA LYS A 755 -5.78 41.93 0.73
C LYS A 755 -4.56 41.88 -0.18
N VAL A 756 -4.81 41.53 -1.42
CA VAL A 756 -3.88 41.60 -2.56
C VAL A 756 -4.57 42.37 -3.68
N ASP A 757 -3.84 42.76 -4.73
CA ASP A 757 -4.41 43.52 -5.85
C ASP A 757 -5.19 42.61 -6.80
N HIS A 758 -4.73 41.36 -6.98
CA HIS A 758 -5.39 40.33 -7.81
C HIS A 758 -5.51 39.00 -7.07
N GLU A 759 -6.66 38.33 -7.16
CA GLU A 759 -6.84 36.94 -6.72
C GLU A 759 -7.27 36.08 -7.90
N TYR A 760 -6.54 34.99 -8.15
CA TYR A 760 -6.86 34.02 -9.19
C TYR A 760 -7.17 32.65 -8.59
N VAL A 761 -8.02 31.86 -9.25
CA VAL A 761 -8.29 30.45 -8.94
C VAL A 761 -7.98 29.54 -10.12
N LEU A 762 -7.09 28.57 -9.90
CA LEU A 762 -6.61 27.62 -10.89
C LEU A 762 -6.88 26.17 -10.43
N VAL A 763 -7.81 25.50 -11.09
CA VAL A 763 -8.13 24.09 -10.88
C VAL A 763 -7.34 23.26 -11.88
N SER A 764 -6.39 22.46 -11.39
CA SER A 764 -5.57 21.55 -12.20
C SER A 764 -6.21 20.18 -12.32
N SER A 765 -6.21 19.62 -13.54
CA SER A 765 -6.84 18.33 -13.86
C SER A 765 -6.25 17.71 -15.12
N GLU A 766 -6.34 16.39 -15.24
CA GLU A 766 -6.13 15.67 -16.51
C GLU A 766 -7.31 15.83 -17.48
N LEU A 767 -7.03 15.87 -18.78
CA LEU A 767 -8.01 15.81 -19.87
C LEU A 767 -7.90 14.46 -20.60
N TYR A 768 -9.04 13.76 -20.74
CA TYR A 768 -9.15 12.50 -21.47
C TYR A 768 -10.08 12.64 -22.67
N LEU A 769 -9.52 12.62 -23.87
CA LEU A 769 -10.26 12.76 -25.12
C LEU A 769 -11.02 11.50 -25.53
N GLY A 770 -12.12 11.69 -26.24
CA GLY A 770 -12.99 10.67 -26.81
C GLY A 770 -14.38 10.66 -26.18
N THR A 771 -15.26 9.80 -26.69
CA THR A 771 -16.65 9.72 -26.22
C THR A 771 -16.73 9.41 -24.71
N PRO A 772 -17.39 10.25 -23.89
CA PRO A 772 -17.49 10.05 -22.45
C PRO A 772 -18.01 8.67 -22.05
N GLY A 773 -17.23 7.97 -21.23
CA GLY A 773 -17.58 6.62 -20.76
C GLY A 773 -17.35 5.50 -21.77
N SER A 774 -16.79 5.78 -22.96
CA SER A 774 -16.38 4.73 -23.90
C SER A 774 -15.24 3.86 -23.36
N THR A 775 -15.15 2.61 -23.82
CA THR A 775 -14.08 1.67 -23.38
C THR A 775 -12.68 2.22 -23.61
N ALA A 776 -12.45 2.93 -24.72
CA ALA A 776 -11.16 3.55 -25.03
C ALA A 776 -10.80 4.65 -24.02
N GLN A 777 -11.70 5.62 -23.81
CA GLN A 777 -11.48 6.73 -22.89
C GLN A 777 -11.30 6.24 -21.43
N VAL A 778 -12.14 5.28 -20.99
CA VAL A 778 -12.06 4.68 -19.65
C VAL A 778 -10.76 3.89 -19.46
N THR A 779 -10.23 3.29 -20.52
CA THR A 779 -8.92 2.62 -20.49
C THR A 779 -7.79 3.63 -20.30
N LYS A 780 -7.80 4.76 -21.03
CA LYS A 780 -6.84 5.88 -20.82
C LYS A 780 -6.88 6.41 -19.38
N MET A 781 -8.07 6.64 -18.83
CA MET A 781 -8.26 7.04 -17.43
C MET A 781 -7.69 6.03 -16.43
N ARG A 782 -7.90 4.72 -16.64
CA ARG A 782 -7.39 3.66 -15.75
C ARG A 782 -5.90 3.41 -15.89
N ALA A 783 -5.33 3.65 -17.06
CA ALA A 783 -3.90 3.52 -17.32
C ALA A 783 -3.08 4.72 -16.80
N GLY A 784 -3.73 5.86 -16.55
CA GLY A 784 -3.05 7.11 -16.22
C GLY A 784 -2.36 7.73 -17.44
N THR A 785 -3.01 7.65 -18.60
CA THR A 785 -2.51 8.17 -19.88
C THR A 785 -3.47 9.22 -20.43
N PRO A 786 -3.50 10.44 -19.85
CA PRO A 786 -4.32 11.53 -20.38
C PRO A 786 -3.73 12.09 -21.67
N ASP A 787 -4.55 12.80 -22.42
CA ASP A 787 -4.19 13.44 -23.68
C ASP A 787 -3.60 14.85 -23.45
N ALA A 788 -3.99 15.50 -22.34
CA ALA A 788 -3.44 16.75 -21.86
C ALA A 788 -3.57 16.88 -20.32
N TRP A 789 -2.86 17.84 -19.74
CA TRP A 789 -3.13 18.37 -18.40
C TRP A 789 -3.54 19.83 -18.58
N VAL A 790 -4.46 20.32 -17.75
CA VAL A 790 -5.10 21.63 -17.97
C VAL A 790 -5.27 22.40 -16.67
N PHE A 791 -5.19 23.73 -16.77
CA PHE A 791 -5.75 24.63 -15.77
C PHE A 791 -7.16 25.02 -16.19
N ASN A 792 -8.12 25.03 -15.27
CA ASN A 792 -9.51 25.41 -15.50
C ASN A 792 -10.14 24.71 -16.73
N GLY A 793 -9.83 23.43 -16.92
CA GLY A 793 -10.53 22.55 -17.87
C GLY A 793 -10.17 22.68 -19.35
N VAL A 794 -9.31 23.62 -19.75
CA VAL A 794 -8.91 23.83 -21.16
C VAL A 794 -7.39 23.93 -21.30
N ALA A 795 -6.82 23.16 -22.23
CA ALA A 795 -5.38 23.17 -22.51
C ALA A 795 -4.96 24.49 -23.19
N ASN A 796 -3.80 25.05 -22.82
CA ASN A 796 -3.22 26.27 -23.40
C ASN A 796 -4.06 27.57 -23.32
N GLN A 797 -5.23 27.58 -22.66
CA GLN A 797 -6.11 28.77 -22.65
C GLN A 797 -5.40 30.05 -22.16
N TYR A 798 -4.61 29.93 -21.09
CA TYR A 798 -3.90 31.07 -20.49
C TYR A 798 -2.55 31.38 -21.15
N ALA A 799 -2.11 30.56 -22.12
CA ALA A 799 -0.97 30.89 -22.97
C ALA A 799 -1.41 31.83 -24.11
N GLN A 800 -2.62 31.61 -24.65
CA GLN A 800 -3.20 32.45 -25.71
C GLN A 800 -3.99 33.67 -25.18
N GLN A 801 -4.59 33.56 -23.98
CA GLN A 801 -5.28 34.66 -23.28
C GLN A 801 -4.67 34.85 -21.88
N PRO A 802 -3.56 35.61 -21.75
CA PRO A 802 -2.85 35.80 -20.48
C PRO A 802 -3.67 36.45 -19.36
N LEU A 803 -3.31 36.12 -18.12
CA LEU A 803 -3.73 36.86 -16.92
C LEU A 803 -3.01 38.22 -16.88
N LYS A 804 -3.62 39.25 -16.28
CA LYS A 804 -3.13 40.65 -16.40
C LYS A 804 -2.92 41.33 -15.06
N VAL A 805 -1.71 41.86 -14.85
CA VAL A 805 -1.25 42.53 -13.62
C VAL A 805 -0.40 43.77 -13.99
N ARG A 806 -0.10 44.67 -13.05
CA ARG A 806 0.94 45.73 -13.23
C ARG A 806 2.18 45.49 -12.37
N ALA A 807 3.31 46.07 -12.77
CA ALA A 807 4.53 46.06 -11.98
C ALA A 807 4.29 46.71 -10.61
N GLY A 808 4.75 46.07 -9.55
CA GLY A 808 4.53 46.44 -8.15
C GLY A 808 3.24 45.88 -7.53
N GLU A 809 2.27 45.42 -8.33
CA GLU A 809 1.04 44.80 -7.81
C GLU A 809 1.30 43.36 -7.31
N ARG A 810 0.51 42.96 -6.32
CA ARG A 810 0.57 41.65 -5.66
C ARG A 810 -0.58 40.76 -6.11
N ALA A 811 -0.26 39.53 -6.51
CA ALA A 811 -1.26 38.53 -6.87
C ALA A 811 -1.25 37.34 -5.90
N ARG A 812 -2.44 36.80 -5.63
CA ARG A 812 -2.64 35.49 -4.98
C ARG A 812 -3.15 34.49 -6.00
N PHE A 813 -2.52 33.33 -6.07
CA PHE A 813 -2.97 32.20 -6.89
C PHE A 813 -3.48 31.10 -5.97
N TRP A 814 -4.80 30.95 -5.87
CA TRP A 814 -5.44 29.78 -5.28
C TRP A 814 -5.36 28.61 -6.26
N VAL A 815 -4.89 27.45 -5.79
CA VAL A 815 -4.70 26.26 -6.64
C VAL A 815 -5.36 25.05 -6.00
N VAL A 816 -6.10 24.28 -6.80
CA VAL A 816 -6.71 22.99 -6.41
C VAL A 816 -6.28 21.92 -7.40
N ALA A 817 -5.74 20.81 -6.90
CA ALA A 817 -5.47 19.62 -7.71
C ALA A 817 -6.73 18.74 -7.74
N ALA A 818 -7.56 18.86 -8.78
CA ALA A 818 -8.79 18.06 -8.89
C ALA A 818 -8.52 16.59 -9.25
N GLY A 819 -7.45 16.32 -9.99
CA GLY A 819 -7.15 14.99 -10.52
C GLY A 819 -7.99 14.67 -11.78
N PRO A 820 -8.30 13.38 -12.03
CA PRO A 820 -8.59 12.35 -11.03
C PRO A 820 -7.40 11.54 -10.48
N GLY A 821 -6.21 11.60 -11.07
CA GLY A 821 -5.06 10.75 -10.73
C GLY A 821 -3.81 11.51 -10.29
N ASP A 822 -3.52 12.64 -10.93
CA ASP A 822 -2.30 13.42 -10.72
C ASP A 822 -2.47 14.61 -9.76
N GLY A 823 -1.32 15.03 -9.22
CA GLY A 823 -1.16 16.29 -8.49
C GLY A 823 -0.37 17.29 -9.33
N ILE A 824 -0.14 18.49 -8.78
CA ILE A 824 0.53 19.59 -9.46
C ILE A 824 1.74 20.11 -8.67
N ALA A 825 2.79 20.55 -9.37
CA ALA A 825 3.90 21.33 -8.83
C ALA A 825 3.83 22.78 -9.36
N PHE A 826 2.88 23.57 -8.85
CA PHE A 826 2.57 24.89 -9.40
C PHE A 826 3.74 25.88 -9.21
N HIS A 827 4.20 26.50 -10.29
CA HIS A 827 5.32 27.44 -10.33
C HIS A 827 4.98 28.65 -11.21
N VAL A 828 5.49 29.83 -10.85
CA VAL A 828 5.48 31.02 -11.70
C VAL A 828 6.93 31.45 -11.97
N VAL A 829 7.37 31.23 -13.21
CA VAL A 829 8.73 31.48 -13.70
C VAL A 829 9.08 32.96 -13.54
N GLY A 830 10.27 33.25 -13.02
CA GLY A 830 10.74 34.61 -12.78
C GLY A 830 10.26 35.24 -11.47
N THR A 831 9.51 34.50 -10.63
CA THR A 831 9.05 34.97 -9.32
C THR A 831 9.52 34.04 -8.18
N VAL A 832 9.37 34.52 -6.94
CA VAL A 832 9.48 33.71 -5.71
C VAL A 832 8.25 33.99 -4.87
N PHE A 833 7.61 32.95 -4.37
CA PHE A 833 6.47 33.08 -3.47
C PHE A 833 6.97 33.42 -2.07
N ASP A 834 6.61 34.59 -1.54
CA ASP A 834 6.91 34.97 -0.16
C ASP A 834 5.89 34.39 0.84
N THR A 835 4.70 34.02 0.35
CA THR A 835 3.59 33.47 1.13
C THR A 835 3.11 32.18 0.50
N VAL A 836 2.92 31.15 1.32
CA VAL A 836 2.44 29.84 0.90
C VAL A 836 1.47 29.32 1.95
N TYR A 837 0.24 29.05 1.54
CA TYR A 837 -0.79 28.41 2.34
C TYR A 837 -1.17 27.08 1.70
N LYS A 838 -1.19 25.99 2.47
CA LYS A 838 -1.46 24.64 1.95
C LYS A 838 -2.26 23.85 2.98
N GLU A 839 -3.35 23.21 2.56
CA GLU A 839 -4.11 22.25 3.38
C GLU A 839 -4.52 22.78 4.77
N GLY A 840 -4.90 24.07 4.83
CA GLY A 840 -5.34 24.73 6.06
C GLY A 840 -4.25 25.41 6.89
N ALA A 841 -2.99 25.46 6.44
CA ALA A 841 -1.86 26.03 7.19
C ALA A 841 -0.92 26.89 6.33
N TYR A 842 -0.43 28.00 6.90
CA TYR A 842 0.71 28.73 6.33
C TYR A 842 2.00 27.91 6.48
N LEU A 843 2.72 27.76 5.38
CA LEU A 843 4.10 27.26 5.31
C LEU A 843 5.10 28.41 5.20
N LEU A 844 4.68 29.52 4.59
CA LEU A 844 5.35 30.82 4.61
C LEU A 844 4.31 31.92 4.80
N GLU A 845 4.67 32.94 5.58
CA GLU A 845 3.88 34.14 5.86
C GLU A 845 4.59 35.37 5.28
N PRO A 846 3.86 36.42 4.87
CA PRO A 846 4.44 37.60 4.23
C PRO A 846 5.43 38.34 5.15
N ASN A 847 6.37 39.07 4.53
CA ASN A 847 7.42 39.84 5.19
C ASN A 847 8.45 39.01 6.01
N GLN A 848 8.50 37.69 5.80
CA GLN A 848 9.56 36.83 6.32
C GLN A 848 10.72 36.71 5.32
N PRO A 849 11.97 36.44 5.75
CA PRO A 849 13.12 36.27 4.85
C PRO A 849 13.14 34.92 4.11
N GLY A 850 12.06 34.13 4.19
CA GLY A 850 11.92 32.85 3.50
C GLY A 850 11.12 33.00 2.20
N GLY A 851 11.37 32.11 1.24
CA GLY A 851 10.64 32.07 -0.03
C GLY A 851 10.48 30.64 -0.54
N ALA A 852 9.46 30.41 -1.35
CA ALA A 852 9.19 29.15 -2.01
C ALA A 852 9.15 29.33 -3.53
N GLN A 853 9.57 28.30 -4.25
CA GLN A 853 9.57 28.27 -5.71
C GLN A 853 8.33 27.56 -6.29
N VAL A 854 7.74 26.63 -5.54
CA VAL A 854 6.69 25.72 -6.00
C VAL A 854 5.66 25.51 -4.89
N LEU A 855 4.37 25.50 -5.24
CA LEU A 855 3.31 24.91 -4.43
C LEU A 855 3.04 23.48 -4.92
N ASP A 856 3.53 22.48 -4.17
CA ASP A 856 3.23 21.08 -4.45
C ASP A 856 1.85 20.72 -3.88
N LEU A 857 0.98 20.10 -4.68
CA LEU A 857 -0.32 19.59 -4.25
C LEU A 857 -0.49 18.15 -4.74
N ALA A 858 -0.84 17.23 -3.86
CA ALA A 858 -1.31 15.90 -4.25
C ALA A 858 -2.76 15.96 -4.76
N PRO A 859 -3.31 14.92 -5.43
CA PRO A 859 -4.71 14.89 -5.82
C PRO A 859 -5.65 15.20 -4.65
N ALA A 860 -6.69 15.98 -4.92
CA ALA A 860 -7.65 16.56 -3.97
C ALA A 860 -7.08 17.53 -2.91
N GLN A 861 -5.82 17.99 -3.04
CA GLN A 861 -5.28 19.04 -2.16
C GLN A 861 -5.45 20.43 -2.75
N GLY A 862 -5.47 21.44 -1.88
CA GLY A 862 -5.51 22.84 -2.28
C GLY A 862 -4.76 23.80 -1.36
N GLY A 863 -4.56 25.01 -1.86
CA GLY A 863 -3.80 26.05 -1.19
C GLY A 863 -3.78 27.36 -1.97
N PHE A 864 -2.93 28.29 -1.55
CA PHE A 864 -2.57 29.46 -2.34
C PHE A 864 -1.10 29.84 -2.18
N VAL A 865 -0.60 30.60 -3.15
CA VAL A 865 0.68 31.31 -3.09
C VAL A 865 0.49 32.78 -3.40
N GLU A 866 1.37 33.63 -2.88
CA GLU A 866 1.39 35.05 -3.22
C GLU A 866 2.79 35.49 -3.64
N THR A 867 2.83 36.42 -4.60
CA THR A 867 4.04 37.10 -5.03
C THR A 867 3.70 38.50 -5.54
N THR A 868 4.70 39.37 -5.56
CA THR A 868 4.64 40.70 -6.18
C THR A 868 5.49 40.67 -7.45
N PHE A 869 4.95 41.18 -8.56
CA PHE A 869 5.69 41.22 -9.83
C PHE A 869 6.54 42.50 -9.88
N PRO A 870 7.89 42.43 -9.84
CA PRO A 870 8.72 43.62 -9.65
C PRO A 870 8.86 44.48 -10.90
N GLU A 871 8.74 43.89 -12.09
CA GLU A 871 9.02 44.53 -13.37
C GLU A 871 7.97 44.13 -14.42
N ALA A 872 7.79 44.95 -15.46
CA ALA A 872 6.91 44.64 -16.57
C ALA A 872 7.52 43.53 -17.45
N GLY A 873 6.71 42.55 -17.86
CA GLY A 873 7.19 41.37 -18.57
C GLY A 873 6.12 40.29 -18.73
N HIS A 874 6.55 39.11 -19.19
CA HIS A 874 5.71 37.94 -19.40
C HIS A 874 6.20 36.81 -18.48
N TYR A 875 5.43 36.49 -17.44
CA TYR A 875 5.79 35.53 -16.41
C TYR A 875 4.98 34.23 -16.61
N ALA A 876 5.63 33.17 -17.09
CA ALA A 876 4.96 31.90 -17.37
C ALA A 876 4.60 31.18 -16.07
N PHE A 877 3.37 30.70 -15.95
CA PHE A 877 2.96 29.79 -14.88
C PHE A 877 2.74 28.38 -15.41
N VAL A 878 3.17 27.38 -14.65
CA VAL A 878 3.27 25.98 -15.10
C VAL A 878 2.95 24.98 -13.99
N ASP A 879 2.55 23.76 -14.37
CA ASP A 879 2.90 22.57 -13.59
C ASP A 879 4.36 22.19 -13.87
N HIS A 880 5.21 22.20 -12.84
CA HIS A 880 6.64 21.94 -12.99
C HIS A 880 7.00 20.45 -13.22
N ASP A 881 6.05 19.51 -13.25
CA ASP A 881 6.25 18.27 -14.00
C ASP A 881 6.12 18.60 -15.50
N MET A 882 7.24 18.89 -16.17
CA MET A 882 7.26 19.50 -17.51
C MET A 882 6.44 18.76 -18.57
N ARG A 883 6.21 17.45 -18.40
CA ARG A 883 5.32 16.66 -19.26
C ARG A 883 3.88 17.19 -19.25
N HIS A 884 3.43 17.73 -18.13
CA HIS A 884 2.10 18.32 -17.96
C HIS A 884 2.05 19.73 -18.55
N ALA A 885 3.09 20.55 -18.31
CA ALA A 885 3.19 21.90 -18.89
C ALA A 885 3.24 21.87 -20.43
N GLU A 886 4.14 21.07 -20.99
CA GLU A 886 4.29 20.89 -22.45
C GLU A 886 3.04 20.27 -23.10
N ALA A 887 2.21 19.56 -22.32
CA ALA A 887 0.93 19.00 -22.75
C ALA A 887 -0.30 19.80 -22.26
N GLY A 888 -0.16 21.11 -21.99
CA GLY A 888 -1.30 22.02 -21.83
C GLY A 888 -1.41 22.76 -20.50
N ALA A 889 -0.72 22.30 -19.44
CA ALA A 889 -0.81 22.86 -18.10
C ALA A 889 0.17 24.03 -17.89
N HIS A 890 0.04 25.05 -18.75
CA HIS A 890 0.76 26.31 -18.61
C HIS A 890 -0.08 27.52 -19.04
N GLY A 891 0.41 28.69 -18.66
CA GLY A 891 -0.16 29.98 -19.03
C GLY A 891 0.82 31.11 -18.80
N MET A 892 0.36 32.34 -19.01
CA MET A 892 1.16 33.55 -18.89
C MET A 892 0.48 34.58 -17.98
N VAL A 893 1.28 35.28 -17.18
CA VAL A 893 0.91 36.56 -16.58
C VAL A 893 1.59 37.68 -17.38
N GLU A 894 0.79 38.48 -18.06
CA GLU A 894 1.21 39.72 -18.71
C GLU A 894 1.26 40.83 -17.64
N VAL A 895 2.47 41.27 -17.31
CA VAL A 895 2.71 42.34 -16.34
C VAL A 895 3.00 43.63 -17.10
N SER A 896 2.07 44.56 -17.02
CA SER A 896 2.17 45.90 -17.60
C SER A 896 2.91 46.90 -16.69
N LYS A 897 3.21 48.09 -17.20
CA LYS A 897 3.92 49.15 -16.45
C LYS A 897 3.01 49.92 -15.50
#